data_AF-A0A7S4TA11-F1
#
_entry.id   AF-A0A7S4TA11-F1
#
_cell.length_a   1.000
_cell.length_b   1.000
_cell.length_c   1.000
_cell.angle_alpha   90.00
_cell.angle_beta   90.00
_cell.angle_gamma   90.00
#
_symmetry.space_group_name_H-M   'P 1'
#
loop_
_entity.id
_entity.type
_entity.pdbx_description
1 polymer ?
#
loop_
_entity_poly.entity_id
_entity_poly.type
_entity_poly.pdbx_seq_one_letter_code
_entity_poly.pdbx_strand_id
1 'polypeptide(L)'
;GEYEQPVIGMKSAFDFTEAEGIDNEWFARAWFVVNDAEVYVTEDSILIPRVEMGVEAREQEKKESGVTDAPVTRPDHPMVRYAELFTHNFELVAERKSVVHHLREAAKASILAKFLLEAQVKLEERWFDLADWSAVKEAALGCCLEVPQLWKDRTHSELRVKDGAIVDAQKGVSASTASLYGGVEFGLGRFSVPPGRRAPGHMLTAGAGLMARTIAPSRGILRPQGVDLNLDRFNLSEPVKLCARGPPPAVMAGNAFWCCIDGKTAPPAGGDEDVAFLKEVFNPHLSDRRSEGERFVCPDLSASYTKRLKDLLSEEAEVRKQRKDHFLSKEFVIGDAGDLFPTSWSFSVEVAQALDLRRNPCPPSMVSPKDLKSAVVMLDKSTEDGVRFRIYKHNALEVRTTQDHNGVEITGSVYSFAQCRQDYCIASMKGNIQGDDKVVKVTVASVDAANMAASKEVPVTERKTAPVSERKDRLAKLIYSNGALRADREVVMAAVEKDGLTLERATDDLKADREIVQTAVQDKGSALEFASEGLRGDRDVVMAAIREDACALEHASEELRGDREVASEAVQHNSFAITSVAPSMRSDRDIILASVQRNPFALEHAPEELMADRDFLLAAVRKNALVLEDMPKRVRADRDFMLRVVQGNGFALKYASAELREDSEIILAAVDQDRRASEYVDRGALARALETRERLQA
;
A
#
# COMPACT_ATOMS: atom_id res chain seq x y z
N GLY A 1 -3.10 -9.67 -1.47
CA GLY A 1 -1.95 -10.49 -1.06
C GLY A 1 -2.12 -10.86 0.39
N GLU A 2 -1.42 -11.87 0.92
CA GLU A 2 -1.81 -12.43 2.23
C GLU A 2 -1.77 -11.51 3.45
N TYR A 3 -1.19 -10.31 3.36
CA TYR A 3 -1.21 -9.33 4.45
C TYR A 3 -2.51 -8.53 4.51
N GLU A 4 -3.15 -8.32 3.35
CA GLU A 4 -4.42 -7.60 3.25
C GLU A 4 -5.44 -8.53 2.64
N GLN A 5 -6.22 -9.16 3.52
CA GLN A 5 -7.25 -10.08 3.13
C GLN A 5 -8.44 -9.29 2.59
N PRO A 6 -8.91 -9.58 1.35
CA PRO A 6 -10.04 -8.89 0.73
C PRO A 6 -11.39 -9.24 1.37
N VAL A 7 -11.40 -10.08 2.40
CA VAL A 7 -12.59 -10.66 3.02
C VAL A 7 -12.46 -10.53 4.53
N ILE A 8 -13.56 -10.11 5.15
CA ILE A 8 -13.60 -9.81 6.58
C ILE A 8 -13.49 -11.10 7.39
N GLY A 9 -12.51 -11.16 8.29
CA GLY A 9 -12.24 -12.32 9.13
C GLY A 9 -11.55 -13.48 8.42
N MET A 10 -11.26 -13.35 7.12
CA MET A 10 -10.45 -14.34 6.42
C MET A 10 -9.02 -14.28 6.97
N LYS A 11 -8.52 -15.40 7.47
CA LYS A 11 -7.17 -15.55 8.01
C LYS A 11 -6.17 -15.89 6.90
N SER A 12 -4.93 -15.41 7.00
CA SER A 12 -3.82 -15.82 6.14
C SER A 12 -3.27 -17.20 6.54
N ALA A 13 -2.45 -17.81 5.68
CA ALA A 13 -1.73 -19.03 6.03
C ALA A 13 -0.81 -18.82 7.25
N PHE A 14 -0.25 -17.61 7.44
CA PHE A 14 0.56 -17.28 8.61
C PHE A 14 -0.26 -17.13 9.89
N ASP A 15 -1.48 -16.57 9.81
CA ASP A 15 -2.37 -16.48 10.97
C ASP A 15 -2.78 -17.88 11.45
N PHE A 16 -2.98 -18.84 10.53
CA PHE A 16 -3.22 -20.24 10.89
C PHE A 16 -1.99 -20.91 11.51
N THR A 17 -0.79 -20.56 11.03
CA THR A 17 0.46 -21.09 11.59
C THR A 17 0.67 -20.62 13.03
N GLU A 18 0.37 -19.36 13.33
CA GLU A 18 0.45 -18.84 14.70
C GLU A 18 -0.56 -19.54 15.62
N ALA A 19 -1.77 -19.80 15.15
CA ALA A 19 -2.83 -20.44 15.94
C ALA A 19 -2.53 -21.92 16.27
N GLU A 20 -1.79 -22.64 15.41
CA GLU A 20 -1.47 -24.06 15.58
C GLU A 20 -0.17 -24.32 16.36
N GLY A 21 0.57 -23.27 16.68
CA GLY A 21 1.86 -23.35 17.34
C GLY A 21 3.01 -23.17 16.35
N ILE A 22 3.87 -22.22 16.69
CA ILE A 22 4.95 -21.71 15.85
C ILE A 22 6.04 -22.76 15.55
N ASP A 23 6.07 -23.89 16.25
CA ASP A 23 7.16 -24.87 16.21
C ASP A 23 7.19 -25.74 14.94
N ASN A 24 6.16 -25.71 14.09
CA ASN A 24 6.08 -26.55 12.89
C ASN A 24 6.57 -25.80 11.63
N GLU A 25 7.75 -26.19 11.13
CA GLU A 25 8.24 -25.74 9.83
C GLU A 25 7.38 -26.29 8.69
N TRP A 26 7.04 -25.43 7.72
CA TRP A 26 6.36 -25.85 6.50
C TRP A 26 6.73 -24.98 5.31
N PHE A 27 6.78 -25.62 4.13
CA PHE A 27 7.07 -24.99 2.85
C PHE A 27 5.95 -25.35 1.89
N ALA A 28 5.15 -24.36 1.48
CA ALA A 28 3.99 -24.63 0.65
C ALA A 28 3.83 -23.62 -0.48
N ARG A 29 2.91 -23.94 -1.38
CA ARG A 29 2.49 -23.13 -2.51
C ARG A 29 0.98 -23.03 -2.60
N ALA A 30 0.51 -21.85 -3.01
CA ALA A 30 -0.86 -21.59 -3.40
C ALA A 30 -0.98 -21.61 -4.93
N TRP A 31 -1.85 -22.46 -5.47
CA TRP A 31 -2.07 -22.63 -6.90
C TRP A 31 -3.48 -22.19 -7.27
N PHE A 32 -3.61 -21.15 -8.10
CA PHE A 32 -4.91 -20.87 -8.69
C PHE A 32 -5.22 -21.90 -9.77
N VAL A 33 -6.41 -22.47 -9.70
CA VAL A 33 -6.86 -23.54 -10.58
C VAL A 33 -8.26 -23.24 -11.12
N VAL A 34 -8.58 -23.87 -12.25
CA VAL A 34 -9.95 -23.96 -12.76
C VAL A 34 -10.53 -25.26 -12.22
N ASN A 35 -11.53 -25.15 -11.36
CA ASN A 35 -12.26 -26.28 -10.77
C ASN A 35 -13.35 -26.78 -11.73
N ASP A 36 -13.99 -25.86 -12.44
CA ASP A 36 -15.02 -26.17 -13.43
C ASP A 36 -14.98 -25.17 -14.60
N ALA A 37 -15.36 -25.63 -15.79
CA ALA A 37 -15.33 -24.85 -17.02
C ALA A 37 -16.42 -25.30 -17.99
N GLU A 38 -17.28 -24.36 -18.39
CA GLU A 38 -18.34 -24.60 -19.35
C GLU A 38 -18.45 -23.44 -20.34
N VAL A 39 -18.92 -23.72 -21.56
CA VAL A 39 -19.33 -22.68 -22.52
C VAL A 39 -20.81 -22.81 -22.77
N TYR A 40 -21.55 -21.76 -22.43
CA TYR A 40 -22.97 -21.69 -22.66
C TYR A 40 -23.30 -21.06 -24.00
N VAL A 41 -24.38 -21.54 -24.62
CA VAL A 41 -25.03 -20.89 -25.76
C VAL A 41 -26.45 -20.52 -25.37
N THR A 42 -26.76 -19.24 -25.49
CA THR A 42 -28.11 -18.70 -25.24
C THR A 42 -29.03 -18.92 -26.44
N GLU A 43 -30.34 -18.71 -26.26
CA GLU A 43 -31.31 -18.77 -27.37
C GLU A 43 -30.98 -17.79 -28.52
N ASP A 44 -30.39 -16.64 -28.17
CA ASP A 44 -29.96 -15.61 -29.12
C ASP A 44 -28.56 -15.87 -29.69
N SER A 45 -28.04 -17.10 -29.55
CA SER A 45 -26.73 -17.55 -30.05
C SER A 45 -25.52 -16.80 -29.48
N ILE A 46 -25.61 -16.33 -28.23
CA ILE A 46 -24.50 -15.69 -27.51
C ILE A 46 -23.71 -16.78 -26.79
N LEU A 47 -22.38 -16.79 -26.98
CA LEU A 47 -21.45 -17.64 -26.23
C LEU A 47 -21.09 -16.98 -24.90
N ILE A 48 -21.27 -17.69 -23.80
CA ILE A 48 -20.93 -17.20 -22.45
C ILE A 48 -19.98 -18.21 -21.79
N PRO A 49 -18.69 -17.90 -21.63
CA PRO A 49 -17.77 -18.75 -20.88
C PRO A 49 -18.06 -18.65 -19.38
N ARG A 50 -18.30 -19.78 -18.72
CA ARG A 50 -18.37 -19.92 -17.27
C ARG A 50 -17.14 -20.64 -16.76
N VAL A 51 -16.59 -20.15 -15.66
CA VAL A 51 -15.46 -20.76 -14.96
C VAL A 51 -15.77 -20.76 -13.48
N GLU A 52 -15.42 -21.83 -12.79
CA GLU A 52 -15.29 -21.83 -11.34
C GLU A 52 -13.81 -21.93 -11.01
N MET A 53 -13.29 -20.87 -10.40
CA MET A 53 -11.89 -20.81 -10.00
C MET A 53 -11.74 -21.23 -8.54
N GLY A 54 -10.55 -21.69 -8.17
CA GLY A 54 -10.19 -21.98 -6.79
C GLY A 54 -8.70 -21.85 -6.54
N VAL A 55 -8.30 -22.21 -5.32
CA VAL A 55 -6.91 -22.30 -4.89
C VAL A 55 -6.64 -23.69 -4.34
N GLU A 56 -5.54 -24.30 -4.77
CA GLU A 56 -5.00 -25.55 -4.24
C GLU A 56 -3.73 -25.30 -3.43
N ALA A 57 -3.59 -26.00 -2.31
CA ALA A 57 -2.35 -26.02 -1.52
C ALA A 57 -1.44 -27.17 -1.96
N ARG A 58 -0.16 -26.89 -2.20
CA ARG A 58 0.87 -27.92 -2.51
C ARG A 58 2.08 -27.77 -1.60
N GLU A 59 2.60 -28.87 -1.06
CA GLU A 59 3.81 -28.91 -0.24
C GLU A 59 5.04 -29.01 -1.13
N GLN A 60 6.12 -28.38 -0.70
CA GLN A 60 7.40 -28.51 -1.37
C GLN A 60 8.24 -29.61 -0.73
N GLU A 61 8.34 -30.75 -1.41
CA GLU A 61 9.20 -31.84 -0.99
C GLU A 61 10.60 -31.67 -1.58
N LYS A 62 11.63 -31.67 -0.73
CA LYS A 62 13.02 -31.66 -1.18
C LYS A 62 13.46 -33.10 -1.51
N LYS A 63 13.59 -33.41 -2.80
CA LYS A 63 14.12 -34.70 -3.31
C LYS A 63 15.56 -34.53 -3.77
N GLU A 64 16.25 -35.65 -3.99
CA GLU A 64 17.65 -35.65 -4.50
C GLU A 64 17.77 -34.92 -5.85
N SER A 65 16.70 -34.87 -6.66
CA SER A 65 16.63 -34.19 -7.96
C SER A 65 16.26 -32.70 -7.88
N GLY A 66 16.01 -32.16 -6.68
CA GLY A 66 15.51 -30.79 -6.47
C GLY A 66 14.20 -30.75 -5.69
N VAL A 67 13.56 -29.58 -5.65
CA VAL A 67 12.27 -29.39 -4.97
C VAL A 67 11.13 -29.79 -5.90
N THR A 68 10.24 -30.67 -5.44
CA THR A 68 9.03 -31.09 -6.18
C THR A 68 7.77 -30.70 -5.43
N ASP A 69 6.76 -30.22 -6.15
CA ASP A 69 5.45 -29.93 -5.57
C ASP A 69 4.64 -31.23 -5.40
N ALA A 70 4.11 -31.46 -4.20
CA ALA A 70 3.22 -32.56 -3.86
C ALA A 70 1.88 -32.01 -3.32
N PRO A 71 0.71 -32.61 -3.60
CA PRO A 71 -0.56 -32.16 -3.03
C PRO A 71 -0.54 -32.23 -1.50
N VAL A 72 -0.93 -31.16 -0.80
CA VAL A 72 -1.12 -31.22 0.66
C VAL A 72 -2.49 -31.83 0.93
N THR A 73 -2.54 -32.92 1.70
CA THR A 73 -3.81 -33.62 1.97
C THR A 73 -4.30 -33.53 3.41
N ARG A 74 -3.52 -32.94 4.33
CA ARG A 74 -3.98 -32.81 5.73
C ARG A 74 -4.93 -31.60 5.84
N PRO A 75 -6.17 -31.78 6.34
CA PRO A 75 -7.14 -30.67 6.44
C PRO A 75 -6.74 -29.57 7.42
N ASP A 76 -5.93 -29.91 8.42
CA ASP A 76 -5.41 -28.99 9.43
C ASP A 76 -4.22 -28.16 8.92
N HIS A 77 -3.68 -28.39 7.71
CA HIS A 77 -2.53 -27.61 7.25
C HIS A 77 -2.90 -26.13 7.10
N PRO A 78 -2.07 -25.17 7.59
CA PRO A 78 -2.33 -23.74 7.45
C PRO A 78 -2.62 -23.30 6.01
N MET A 79 -1.83 -23.82 5.07
CA MET A 79 -2.03 -23.56 3.63
C MET A 79 -3.31 -24.20 3.05
N VAL A 80 -3.73 -25.37 3.51
CA VAL A 80 -4.98 -26.01 3.04
C VAL A 80 -6.18 -25.20 3.52
N ARG A 81 -6.20 -24.83 4.80
CA ARG A 81 -7.24 -23.98 5.39
C ARG A 81 -7.38 -22.64 4.67
N TYR A 82 -6.24 -22.01 4.35
CA TYR A 82 -6.23 -20.79 3.54
C TYR A 82 -6.80 -21.02 2.14
N ALA A 83 -6.36 -22.08 1.44
CA ALA A 83 -6.79 -22.39 0.09
C ALA A 83 -8.30 -22.68 0.01
N GLU A 84 -8.84 -23.41 0.99
CA GLU A 84 -10.28 -23.68 1.12
C GLU A 84 -11.08 -22.39 1.36
N LEU A 85 -10.64 -21.55 2.29
CA LEU A 85 -11.29 -20.26 2.54
C LEU A 85 -11.22 -19.31 1.34
N PHE A 86 -10.08 -19.27 0.65
CA PHE A 86 -9.93 -18.46 -0.55
C PHE A 86 -10.87 -18.96 -1.65
N THR A 87 -10.96 -20.28 -1.84
CA THR A 87 -11.86 -20.89 -2.83
C THR A 87 -13.33 -20.61 -2.52
N HIS A 88 -13.75 -20.75 -1.26
CA HIS A 88 -15.13 -20.41 -0.85
C HIS A 88 -15.47 -18.95 -1.14
N ASN A 89 -14.52 -18.04 -0.90
CA ASN A 89 -14.70 -16.60 -1.10
C ASN A 89 -14.28 -16.09 -2.48
N PHE A 90 -13.92 -16.97 -3.43
CA PHE A 90 -13.24 -16.57 -4.66
C PHE A 90 -13.99 -15.48 -5.42
N GLU A 91 -15.32 -15.60 -5.52
CA GLU A 91 -16.14 -14.64 -6.26
C GLU A 91 -16.11 -13.25 -5.64
N LEU A 92 -16.25 -13.15 -4.31
CA LEU A 92 -16.15 -11.87 -3.62
C LEU A 92 -14.72 -11.29 -3.71
N VAL A 93 -13.71 -12.16 -3.62
CA VAL A 93 -12.30 -11.77 -3.78
C VAL A 93 -12.05 -11.22 -5.17
N ALA A 94 -12.58 -11.86 -6.22
CA ALA A 94 -12.46 -11.39 -7.59
C ALA A 94 -13.11 -10.03 -7.78
N GLU A 95 -14.30 -9.79 -7.21
CA GLU A 95 -14.93 -8.45 -7.26
C GLU A 95 -14.24 -7.39 -6.39
N ARG A 96 -13.27 -7.77 -5.56
CA ARG A 96 -12.50 -6.83 -4.73
C ARG A 96 -11.07 -6.63 -5.22
N LYS A 97 -10.44 -7.63 -5.82
CA LYS A 97 -9.04 -7.59 -6.25
C LYS A 97 -8.94 -7.69 -7.76
N SER A 98 -8.54 -6.60 -8.39
CA SER A 98 -8.30 -6.42 -9.82
C SER A 98 -7.51 -7.57 -10.43
N VAL A 99 -6.41 -7.96 -9.78
CA VAL A 99 -5.57 -9.06 -10.24
C VAL A 99 -6.31 -10.41 -10.28
N VAL A 100 -7.20 -10.66 -9.32
CA VAL A 100 -7.98 -11.92 -9.24
C VAL A 100 -9.15 -11.88 -10.24
N HIS A 101 -9.80 -10.73 -10.41
CA HIS A 101 -10.78 -10.54 -11.48
C HIS A 101 -10.15 -10.83 -12.85
N HIS A 102 -9.04 -10.19 -13.17
CA HIS A 102 -8.38 -10.35 -14.46
C HIS A 102 -7.85 -11.77 -14.67
N LEU A 103 -7.45 -12.47 -13.61
CA LEU A 103 -7.12 -13.89 -13.69
C LEU A 103 -8.34 -14.73 -14.09
N ARG A 104 -9.52 -14.48 -13.51
CA ARG A 104 -10.78 -15.13 -13.88
C ARG A 104 -11.17 -14.80 -15.33
N GLU A 105 -11.04 -13.55 -15.76
CA GLU A 105 -11.35 -13.14 -17.13
C GLU A 105 -10.37 -13.75 -18.15
N ALA A 106 -9.08 -13.88 -17.80
CA ALA A 106 -8.11 -14.60 -18.61
C ALA A 106 -8.45 -16.10 -18.74
N ALA A 107 -8.93 -16.73 -17.66
CA ALA A 107 -9.41 -18.11 -17.70
C ALA A 107 -10.64 -18.26 -18.61
N LYS A 108 -11.63 -17.36 -18.50
CA LYS A 108 -12.80 -17.31 -19.40
C LYS A 108 -12.39 -17.18 -20.87
N ALA A 109 -11.47 -16.26 -21.17
CA ALA A 109 -10.96 -16.07 -22.53
C ALA A 109 -10.24 -17.33 -23.05
N SER A 110 -9.45 -17.99 -22.20
CA SER A 110 -8.74 -19.23 -22.55
C SER A 110 -9.69 -20.39 -22.85
N ILE A 111 -10.76 -20.53 -22.06
CA ILE A 111 -11.81 -21.54 -22.25
C ILE A 111 -12.59 -21.28 -23.53
N LEU A 112 -12.96 -20.02 -23.79
CA LEU A 112 -13.63 -19.65 -25.04
C LEU A 112 -12.75 -19.93 -26.26
N ALA A 113 -11.46 -19.57 -26.20
CA ALA A 113 -10.51 -19.86 -27.27
C ALA A 113 -10.38 -21.37 -27.53
N LYS A 114 -10.29 -22.18 -26.45
CA LYS A 114 -10.25 -23.63 -26.54
C LYS A 114 -11.53 -24.19 -27.18
N PHE A 115 -12.70 -23.76 -26.74
CA PHE A 115 -13.99 -24.13 -27.32
C PHE A 115 -14.05 -23.85 -28.83
N LEU A 116 -13.68 -22.62 -29.24
CA LEU A 116 -13.71 -22.23 -30.66
C LEU A 116 -12.80 -23.12 -31.53
N LEU A 117 -11.64 -23.52 -30.99
CA LEU A 117 -10.70 -24.43 -31.66
C LEU A 117 -11.24 -25.87 -31.73
N GLU A 118 -11.70 -26.43 -30.60
CA GLU A 118 -12.19 -27.81 -30.52
C GLU A 118 -13.48 -28.02 -31.30
N ALA A 119 -14.40 -27.06 -31.24
CA ALA A 119 -15.65 -27.08 -32.01
C ALA A 119 -15.45 -26.67 -33.48
N GLN A 120 -14.22 -26.37 -33.92
CA GLN A 120 -13.87 -25.96 -35.28
C GLN A 120 -14.73 -24.81 -35.81
N VAL A 121 -15.03 -23.83 -34.95
CA VAL A 121 -15.86 -22.69 -35.31
C VAL A 121 -15.14 -21.83 -36.34
N LYS A 122 -15.78 -21.61 -37.49
CA LYS A 122 -15.24 -20.73 -38.54
C LYS A 122 -15.45 -19.28 -38.14
N LEU A 123 -14.38 -18.60 -37.74
CA LEU A 123 -14.38 -17.17 -37.48
C LEU A 123 -14.06 -16.41 -38.76
N GLU A 124 -14.79 -15.33 -39.02
CA GLU A 124 -14.46 -14.41 -40.12
C GLU A 124 -13.19 -13.61 -39.76
N GLU A 125 -12.36 -13.30 -40.76
CA GLU A 125 -11.08 -12.59 -40.54
C GLU A 125 -11.28 -11.23 -39.84
N ARG A 126 -12.41 -10.57 -40.10
CA ARG A 126 -12.82 -9.30 -39.47
C ARG A 126 -12.90 -9.37 -37.94
N TRP A 127 -13.11 -10.55 -37.36
CA TRP A 127 -13.09 -10.71 -35.91
C TRP A 127 -11.72 -10.43 -35.30
N PHE A 128 -10.65 -10.70 -36.05
CA PHE A 128 -9.28 -10.40 -35.61
C PHE A 128 -8.95 -8.91 -35.73
N ASP A 129 -9.69 -8.17 -36.56
CA ASP A 129 -9.57 -6.73 -36.75
C ASP A 129 -10.37 -5.91 -35.73
N LEU A 130 -11.32 -6.53 -35.00
CA LEU A 130 -12.10 -5.88 -33.94
C LEU A 130 -11.25 -5.52 -32.72
N ALA A 131 -10.15 -6.24 -32.49
CA ALA A 131 -9.22 -5.93 -31.42
C ALA A 131 -8.27 -4.81 -31.87
N ASP A 132 -8.28 -3.69 -31.16
CA ASP A 132 -7.28 -2.62 -31.34
C ASP A 132 -5.92 -3.10 -30.82
N TRP A 133 -5.22 -3.87 -31.65
CA TRP A 133 -3.90 -4.42 -31.32
C TRP A 133 -2.85 -3.32 -31.12
N SER A 134 -3.08 -2.10 -31.63
CA SER A 134 -2.24 -0.93 -31.34
C SER A 134 -2.39 -0.52 -29.88
N ALA A 135 -3.62 -0.36 -29.39
CA ALA A 135 -3.89 -0.05 -27.98
C ALA A 135 -3.41 -1.18 -27.05
N VAL A 136 -3.57 -2.45 -27.45
CA VAL A 136 -3.04 -3.60 -26.69
C VAL A 136 -1.50 -3.58 -26.63
N LYS A 137 -0.83 -3.27 -27.74
CA LYS A 137 0.65 -3.15 -27.78
C LYS A 137 1.17 -1.97 -26.97
N GLU A 138 0.51 -0.81 -27.04
CA GLU A 138 0.84 0.35 -26.21
C GLU A 138 0.62 0.07 -24.73
N ALA A 139 -0.48 -0.63 -24.37
CA ALA A 139 -0.70 -1.08 -23.01
C ALA A 139 0.36 -2.10 -22.57
N ALA A 140 0.71 -3.07 -23.42
CA ALA A 140 1.72 -4.08 -23.14
C ALA A 140 3.14 -3.49 -22.96
N LEU A 141 3.46 -2.35 -23.59
CA LEU A 141 4.71 -1.62 -23.40
C LEU A 141 4.81 -0.99 -22.00
N GLY A 142 3.68 -0.74 -21.33
CA GLY A 142 3.61 -0.24 -19.95
C GLY A 142 3.24 -1.29 -18.90
N CYS A 143 2.82 -2.49 -19.32
CA CYS A 143 2.48 -3.59 -18.43
C CYS A 143 3.74 -4.40 -18.10
N CYS A 144 4.02 -4.57 -16.81
CA CYS A 144 5.01 -5.55 -16.37
C CYS A 144 4.56 -6.95 -16.82
N LEU A 145 5.26 -7.55 -17.78
CA LEU A 145 5.06 -8.93 -18.22
C LEU A 145 5.74 -9.94 -17.29
N GLU A 146 6.46 -9.45 -16.27
CA GLU A 146 6.96 -10.29 -15.19
C GLU A 146 5.80 -10.61 -14.26
N VAL A 147 5.59 -11.90 -14.09
CA VAL A 147 4.65 -12.41 -13.10
C VAL A 147 5.21 -12.10 -11.72
N PRO A 148 4.47 -11.38 -10.86
CA PRO A 148 4.90 -11.16 -9.49
C PRO A 148 4.99 -12.53 -8.82
N GLN A 149 6.20 -13.00 -8.60
CA GLN A 149 6.40 -14.17 -7.77
C GLN A 149 6.23 -13.72 -6.32
N LEU A 150 5.26 -14.29 -5.64
CA LEU A 150 5.05 -14.04 -4.21
C LEU A 150 5.97 -15.00 -3.46
N TRP A 151 7.06 -14.47 -2.92
CA TRP A 151 7.94 -15.16 -1.98
C TRP A 151 7.71 -14.52 -0.63
N LYS A 152 7.20 -15.30 0.33
CA LYS A 152 7.04 -14.84 1.71
C LYS A 152 7.59 -15.86 2.65
N ASP A 153 8.62 -15.45 3.37
CA ASP A 153 9.22 -16.24 4.43
C ASP A 153 8.93 -15.55 5.76
N ARG A 154 8.44 -16.31 6.72
CA ARG A 154 8.27 -15.87 8.10
C ARG A 154 9.10 -16.75 9.01
N THR A 155 10.03 -16.10 9.70
CA THR A 155 10.90 -16.77 10.66
C THR A 155 10.46 -16.39 12.06
N HIS A 156 10.24 -17.39 12.90
CA HIS A 156 9.92 -17.19 14.29
C HIS A 156 11.06 -17.66 15.17
N SER A 157 11.12 -17.16 16.39
CA SER A 157 12.27 -17.35 17.26
C SER A 157 11.86 -17.16 18.72
N GLU A 158 12.13 -18.16 19.56
CA GLU A 158 11.86 -18.06 21.00
C GLU A 158 13.08 -17.45 21.71
N LEU A 159 12.87 -16.34 22.41
CA LEU A 159 13.90 -15.70 23.25
C LEU A 159 13.52 -15.85 24.72
N ARG A 160 14.43 -16.41 25.52
CA ARG A 160 14.24 -16.55 26.96
C ARG A 160 14.97 -15.44 27.70
N VAL A 161 14.25 -14.68 28.52
CA VAL A 161 14.84 -13.62 29.35
C VAL A 161 14.73 -14.00 30.81
N LYS A 162 15.86 -13.93 31.53
CA LYS A 162 15.92 -14.13 32.98
C LYS A 162 16.77 -13.03 33.61
N ASP A 163 16.23 -12.37 34.62
CA ASP A 163 16.90 -11.30 35.37
C ASP A 163 17.43 -10.16 34.46
N GLY A 164 16.69 -9.84 33.39
CA GLY A 164 17.05 -8.79 32.42
C GLY A 164 18.11 -9.20 31.39
N ALA A 165 18.56 -10.46 31.38
CA ALA A 165 19.50 -11.00 30.40
C ALA A 165 18.86 -12.11 29.54
N ILE A 166 19.24 -12.19 28.27
CA ILE A 166 18.83 -13.29 27.37
C ILE A 166 19.59 -14.56 27.77
N VAL A 167 18.86 -15.58 28.18
CA VAL A 167 19.39 -16.91 28.47
C VAL A 167 19.52 -17.68 27.16
N ASP A 168 20.52 -18.54 27.04
CA ASP A 168 20.75 -19.39 25.86
C ASP A 168 21.16 -18.68 24.54
N ALA A 169 21.58 -17.41 24.60
CA ALA A 169 22.09 -16.68 23.42
C ALA A 169 23.21 -17.43 22.65
N GLN A 170 23.97 -18.30 23.33
CA GLN A 170 25.03 -19.10 22.74
C GLN A 170 24.55 -20.37 22.01
N LYS A 171 23.33 -20.84 22.25
CA LYS A 171 22.78 -22.03 21.58
C LYS A 171 22.28 -21.74 20.15
N GLY A 172 22.36 -20.49 19.73
CA GLY A 172 21.67 -20.02 18.53
C GLY A 172 20.19 -19.82 18.80
N VAL A 173 19.56 -18.98 18.00
CA VAL A 173 18.12 -18.80 18.03
C VAL A 173 17.51 -19.99 17.27
N SER A 174 16.82 -20.88 17.99
CA SER A 174 16.00 -21.91 17.33
C SER A 174 14.93 -21.17 16.54
N ALA A 175 15.00 -21.29 15.23
CA ALA A 175 14.12 -20.57 14.34
C ALA A 175 13.28 -21.55 13.53
N SER A 176 11.96 -21.50 13.70
CA SER A 176 11.06 -22.15 12.76
C SER A 176 10.80 -21.22 11.60
N THR A 177 10.81 -21.78 10.39
CA THR A 177 10.53 -21.04 9.16
C THR A 177 9.25 -21.58 8.53
N ALA A 178 8.34 -20.67 8.23
CA ALA A 178 7.20 -20.91 7.37
C ALA A 178 7.42 -20.14 6.06
N SER A 179 7.35 -20.84 4.94
CA SER A 179 7.60 -20.26 3.63
C SER A 179 6.44 -20.53 2.69
N LEU A 180 5.94 -19.46 2.09
CA LEU A 180 4.98 -19.50 1.00
C LEU A 180 5.60 -19.02 -0.29
N TYR A 181 5.40 -19.81 -1.34
CA TYR A 181 5.74 -19.43 -2.71
C TYR A 181 4.51 -19.43 -3.62
N GLY A 182 4.46 -18.54 -4.59
CA GLY A 182 3.39 -18.47 -5.58
C GLY A 182 3.85 -17.89 -6.92
N GLY A 183 3.10 -18.18 -7.99
CA GLY A 183 3.37 -17.68 -9.34
C GLY A 183 2.20 -17.88 -10.31
N VAL A 184 2.38 -17.37 -11.53
CA VAL A 184 1.47 -17.48 -12.70
C VAL A 184 2.23 -17.95 -13.96
N GLU A 185 1.74 -18.98 -14.66
CA GLU A 185 2.26 -19.53 -15.91
C GLU A 185 1.07 -20.03 -16.74
N PHE A 186 0.59 -19.21 -17.66
CA PHE A 186 -0.61 -19.47 -18.47
C PHE A 186 -0.51 -20.63 -19.47
N GLY A 187 0.55 -21.46 -19.43
CA GLY A 187 0.72 -22.60 -20.33
C GLY A 187 0.79 -22.25 -21.82
N LEU A 188 0.92 -20.97 -22.20
CA LEU A 188 0.83 -20.49 -23.59
C LEU A 188 1.91 -21.08 -24.53
N GLY A 189 2.98 -21.67 -23.98
CA GLY A 189 3.98 -22.43 -24.73
C GLY A 189 3.47 -23.75 -25.31
N ARG A 190 2.24 -24.18 -24.99
CA ARG A 190 1.64 -25.44 -25.45
C ARG A 190 0.78 -25.30 -26.71
N PHE A 191 0.41 -24.07 -27.10
CA PHE A 191 -0.23 -23.83 -28.38
C PHE A 191 0.85 -23.80 -29.46
N SER A 192 0.84 -24.78 -30.38
CA SER A 192 1.67 -24.76 -31.58
C SER A 192 1.16 -23.67 -32.53
N VAL A 193 1.43 -22.41 -32.20
CA VAL A 193 1.22 -21.29 -33.11
C VAL A 193 2.28 -21.41 -34.20
N PRO A 194 1.92 -21.53 -35.49
CA PRO A 194 2.89 -21.51 -36.58
C PRO A 194 3.74 -20.24 -36.43
N PRO A 195 5.07 -20.32 -36.56
CA PRO A 195 5.92 -19.16 -36.34
C PRO A 195 5.56 -18.07 -37.35
N GLY A 196 4.89 -17.03 -36.89
CA GLY A 196 4.77 -15.77 -37.61
C GLY A 196 6.19 -15.29 -37.93
N ARG A 197 6.42 -14.95 -39.20
CA ARG A 197 7.73 -14.53 -39.74
C ARG A 197 8.39 -13.50 -38.81
N ARG A 198 9.41 -13.93 -38.07
CA ARG A 198 10.31 -13.05 -37.32
C ARG A 198 11.17 -12.25 -38.31
N ALA A 199 11.15 -10.93 -38.21
CA ALA A 199 12.20 -10.08 -38.74
C ALA A 199 13.49 -10.27 -37.90
N PRO A 200 14.70 -10.21 -38.50
CA PRO A 200 15.93 -10.61 -37.83
C PRO A 200 16.60 -9.45 -37.07
N GLY A 201 17.19 -9.78 -35.92
CA GLY A 201 18.37 -9.11 -35.36
C GLY A 201 18.14 -8.28 -34.09
N HIS A 202 18.56 -8.79 -32.93
CA HIS A 202 19.82 -8.37 -32.31
C HIS A 202 20.08 -9.19 -31.03
N MET A 203 21.16 -9.97 -31.06
CA MET A 203 21.78 -10.57 -29.88
C MET A 203 22.46 -9.46 -29.06
N LEU A 204 22.24 -9.43 -27.74
CA LEU A 204 23.15 -8.77 -26.82
C LEU A 204 23.77 -9.81 -25.89
N THR A 205 25.09 -9.79 -25.95
CA THR A 205 26.09 -10.66 -25.34
C THR A 205 26.15 -10.50 -23.82
N ALA A 206 26.28 -11.62 -23.12
CA ALA A 206 26.66 -11.69 -21.73
C ALA A 206 28.08 -11.15 -21.50
N GLY A 207 28.27 -10.35 -20.44
CA GLY A 207 29.57 -9.91 -19.95
C GLY A 207 29.54 -9.75 -18.43
N ALA A 208 30.36 -10.57 -17.75
CA ALA A 208 30.71 -10.50 -16.32
C ALA A 208 31.38 -9.16 -15.98
N GLY A 209 31.44 -8.64 -14.75
CA GLY A 209 31.08 -9.07 -13.39
C GLY A 209 31.83 -8.13 -12.41
N LEU A 210 31.37 -7.97 -11.17
CA LEU A 210 32.25 -7.62 -10.04
C LEU A 210 31.60 -8.04 -8.71
N MET A 211 32.47 -8.46 -7.78
CA MET A 211 32.18 -9.24 -6.58
C MET A 211 31.57 -8.42 -5.44
N ALA A 212 30.48 -8.93 -4.85
CA ALA A 212 30.12 -8.67 -3.45
C ALA A 212 29.73 -10.00 -2.79
N ARG A 213 30.37 -10.31 -1.66
CA ARG A 213 30.15 -11.52 -0.86
C ARG A 213 28.79 -11.41 -0.15
N THR A 214 27.73 -11.90 -0.78
CA THR A 214 26.48 -12.24 -0.12
C THR A 214 26.44 -13.74 0.14
N ILE A 215 25.94 -14.10 1.32
CA ILE A 215 25.60 -15.47 1.71
C ILE A 215 24.62 -15.99 0.68
N ALA A 216 25.09 -16.87 -0.21
CA ALA A 216 24.29 -17.43 -1.28
C ALA A 216 23.31 -18.48 -0.73
N PRO A 217 22.03 -18.48 -1.12
CA PRO A 217 21.29 -19.73 -1.19
C PRO A 217 21.91 -20.55 -2.32
N SER A 218 22.29 -21.79 -1.99
CA SER A 218 22.89 -22.76 -2.89
C SER A 218 22.06 -22.99 -4.16
N ARG A 219 22.72 -22.78 -5.30
CA ARG A 219 22.53 -23.35 -6.65
C ARG A 219 21.28 -24.23 -6.89
N GLY A 220 20.50 -23.81 -7.90
CA GLY A 220 19.65 -24.70 -8.70
C GLY A 220 18.14 -24.57 -8.45
N ILE A 221 17.59 -23.36 -8.41
CA ILE A 221 16.13 -23.20 -8.36
C ILE A 221 15.58 -23.34 -9.78
N LEU A 222 14.92 -24.47 -10.05
CA LEU A 222 14.03 -24.65 -11.19
C LEU A 222 13.05 -23.47 -11.27
N ARG A 223 12.87 -22.93 -12.47
CA ARG A 223 12.01 -21.77 -12.73
C ARG A 223 10.60 -22.01 -12.17
N PRO A 224 10.03 -21.09 -11.37
CA PRO A 224 8.70 -21.25 -10.80
C PRO A 224 7.62 -21.29 -11.89
N GLN A 225 6.82 -22.36 -11.88
CA GLN A 225 5.61 -22.52 -12.67
C GLN A 225 4.44 -22.00 -11.85
N GLY A 226 3.47 -21.37 -12.51
CA GLY A 226 2.33 -20.77 -11.84
C GLY A 226 1.03 -21.06 -12.56
N VAL A 227 -0.11 -20.94 -11.90
CA VAL A 227 -1.46 -21.19 -12.46
C VAL A 227 -1.55 -22.41 -13.40
N ASP A 228 -1.96 -23.55 -12.87
CA ASP A 228 -2.25 -24.73 -13.69
C ASP A 228 -3.65 -24.61 -14.31
N LEU A 229 -3.78 -23.87 -15.42
CA LEU A 229 -4.97 -23.87 -16.28
C LEU A 229 -5.00 -25.14 -17.13
N ASN A 230 -4.89 -26.34 -16.53
CA ASN A 230 -4.98 -27.59 -17.28
C ASN A 230 -6.42 -27.82 -17.77
N LEU A 231 -6.79 -27.11 -18.84
CA LEU A 231 -8.10 -27.18 -19.44
C LEU A 231 -8.36 -28.52 -20.11
N ASP A 232 -7.36 -29.38 -20.29
CA ASP A 232 -7.49 -30.72 -20.92
C ASP A 232 -8.29 -31.70 -20.07
N ARG A 233 -8.54 -31.33 -18.81
CA ARG A 233 -9.46 -32.07 -17.92
C ARG A 233 -10.93 -31.79 -18.21
N PHE A 234 -11.24 -30.74 -18.98
CA PHE A 234 -12.61 -30.36 -19.33
C PHE A 234 -12.88 -30.63 -20.81
N ASN A 235 -14.01 -31.25 -21.11
CA ASN A 235 -14.46 -31.42 -22.48
C ASN A 235 -15.28 -30.20 -22.90
N LEU A 236 -14.72 -29.38 -23.79
CA LEU A 236 -15.33 -28.15 -24.29
C LEU A 236 -15.73 -28.29 -25.77
N SER A 237 -15.96 -29.51 -26.27
CA SER A 237 -16.33 -29.72 -27.67
C SER A 237 -17.77 -29.35 -27.99
N GLU A 238 -18.67 -29.38 -26.99
CA GLU A 238 -20.09 -29.07 -27.16
C GLU A 238 -20.55 -28.02 -26.13
N PRO A 239 -21.26 -26.96 -26.57
CA PRO A 239 -21.74 -25.96 -25.65
C PRO A 239 -22.98 -26.44 -24.90
N VAL A 240 -23.14 -25.99 -23.67
CA VAL A 240 -24.34 -26.24 -22.86
C VAL A 240 -25.42 -25.22 -23.25
N LYS A 241 -26.59 -25.71 -23.69
CA LYS A 241 -27.71 -24.84 -24.08
C LYS A 241 -28.37 -24.24 -22.84
N LEU A 242 -28.43 -22.91 -22.78
CA LEU A 242 -29.24 -22.19 -21.81
C LEU A 242 -30.56 -21.76 -22.44
N CYS A 243 -31.67 -22.23 -21.84
CA CYS A 243 -33.03 -21.72 -22.13
C CYS A 243 -33.24 -20.35 -21.46
N ALA A 244 -32.38 -19.39 -21.79
CA ALA A 244 -32.44 -18.01 -21.33
C ALA A 244 -31.91 -17.10 -22.43
N ARG A 245 -32.47 -15.88 -22.54
CA ARG A 245 -31.87 -14.80 -23.32
C ARG A 245 -30.54 -14.40 -22.69
N GLY A 246 -29.56 -14.00 -23.51
CA GLY A 246 -28.26 -13.56 -22.99
C GLY A 246 -28.37 -12.28 -22.17
N PRO A 247 -27.39 -12.01 -21.29
CA PRO A 247 -27.37 -10.77 -20.53
C PRO A 247 -27.32 -9.59 -21.52
N PRO A 248 -28.07 -8.50 -21.25
CA PRO A 248 -27.93 -7.28 -22.06
C PRO A 248 -26.48 -6.78 -22.00
N PRO A 249 -25.99 -6.08 -23.03
CA PRO A 249 -24.67 -5.45 -23.00
C PRO A 249 -24.55 -4.63 -21.70
N ALA A 250 -23.44 -4.77 -20.98
CA ALA A 250 -23.20 -4.10 -19.70
C ALA A 250 -23.61 -2.62 -19.78
N VAL A 251 -24.69 -2.27 -19.08
CA VAL A 251 -25.37 -0.97 -19.24
C VAL A 251 -24.55 0.18 -18.62
N MET A 252 -23.55 -0.14 -17.79
CA MET A 252 -22.66 0.84 -17.20
C MET A 252 -21.27 0.24 -16.93
N ALA A 253 -20.23 0.87 -17.49
CA ALA A 253 -18.84 0.48 -17.28
C ALA A 253 -18.00 1.70 -16.86
N GLY A 254 -16.79 1.43 -16.39
CA GLY A 254 -15.83 2.48 -16.14
C GLY A 254 -16.26 3.52 -15.10
N ASN A 255 -15.97 4.78 -15.36
CA ASN A 255 -16.25 5.86 -14.42
C ASN A 255 -17.75 6.16 -14.25
N ALA A 256 -18.58 5.81 -15.24
CA ALA A 256 -20.02 5.95 -15.13
C ALA A 256 -20.57 5.12 -13.95
N PHE A 257 -20.09 3.88 -13.81
CA PHE A 257 -20.44 2.99 -12.71
C PHE A 257 -20.07 3.59 -11.35
N TRP A 258 -18.85 4.11 -11.23
CA TRP A 258 -18.38 4.71 -9.98
C TRP A 258 -19.13 5.99 -9.62
N CYS A 259 -19.51 6.81 -10.61
CA CYS A 259 -20.38 7.98 -10.40
C CYS A 259 -21.76 7.58 -9.86
N CYS A 260 -22.31 6.47 -10.35
CA CYS A 260 -23.57 5.92 -9.84
C CYS A 260 -23.43 5.44 -8.40
N ILE A 261 -22.40 4.65 -8.08
CA ILE A 261 -22.11 4.22 -6.71
C ILE A 261 -21.92 5.42 -5.77
N ASP A 262 -21.22 6.47 -6.20
CA ASP A 262 -21.03 7.68 -5.40
C ASP A 262 -22.31 8.50 -5.19
N GLY A 263 -23.43 8.16 -5.86
CA GLY A 263 -24.67 8.91 -5.82
C GLY A 263 -24.64 10.21 -6.63
N LYS A 264 -23.68 10.36 -7.55
CA LYS A 264 -23.56 11.52 -8.45
C LYS A 264 -24.52 11.44 -9.64
N THR A 265 -24.96 10.23 -10.00
CA THR A 265 -25.90 9.96 -11.09
C THR A 265 -26.99 9.00 -10.62
N ALA A 266 -28.19 9.11 -11.20
CA ALA A 266 -29.30 8.20 -10.88
C ALA A 266 -28.98 6.76 -11.33
N PRO A 267 -29.32 5.74 -10.52
CA PRO A 267 -29.10 4.34 -10.89
C PRO A 267 -29.99 3.93 -12.06
N PRO A 268 -29.45 3.24 -13.09
CA PRO A 268 -30.27 2.64 -14.12
C PRO A 268 -30.99 1.44 -13.50
N ALA A 269 -32.32 1.43 -13.60
CA ALA A 269 -33.23 0.31 -13.31
C ALA A 269 -32.66 -0.79 -12.38
N GLY A 270 -32.60 -0.51 -11.07
CA GLY A 270 -32.13 -1.43 -10.02
C GLY A 270 -32.45 -1.01 -8.58
N GLY A 271 -33.06 0.16 -8.37
CA GLY A 271 -33.43 0.65 -7.03
C GLY A 271 -32.22 0.97 -6.13
N ASP A 272 -32.50 1.53 -4.95
CA ASP A 272 -31.46 1.95 -3.99
C ASP A 272 -30.79 0.75 -3.28
N GLU A 273 -31.48 -0.40 -3.19
CA GLU A 273 -30.98 -1.61 -2.54
C GLU A 273 -29.79 -2.23 -3.29
N ASP A 274 -29.80 -2.22 -4.63
CA ASP A 274 -28.69 -2.74 -5.42
C ASP A 274 -27.44 -1.85 -5.32
N VAL A 275 -27.61 -0.53 -5.17
CA VAL A 275 -26.49 0.40 -4.96
C VAL A 275 -25.85 0.19 -3.57
N ALA A 276 -26.65 -0.04 -2.54
CA ALA A 276 -26.14 -0.34 -1.19
C ALA A 276 -25.34 -1.64 -1.18
N PHE A 277 -25.89 -2.70 -1.78
CA PHE A 277 -25.20 -3.98 -1.96
C PHE A 277 -23.86 -3.81 -2.70
N LEU A 278 -23.83 -3.10 -3.83
CA LEU A 278 -22.60 -2.88 -4.60
C LEU A 278 -21.58 -2.03 -3.83
N LYS A 279 -22.01 -1.09 -2.98
CA LYS A 279 -21.10 -0.36 -2.08
C LYS A 279 -20.39 -1.27 -1.07
N GLU A 280 -21.07 -2.31 -0.58
CA GLU A 280 -20.47 -3.28 0.34
C GLU A 280 -19.49 -4.23 -0.39
N VAL A 281 -19.83 -4.65 -1.61
CA VAL A 281 -18.90 -5.41 -2.47
C VAL A 281 -17.64 -4.58 -2.73
N PHE A 282 -17.80 -3.33 -3.18
CA PHE A 282 -16.73 -2.43 -3.57
C PHE A 282 -16.31 -1.45 -2.46
N ASN A 283 -16.21 -1.93 -1.21
CA ASN A 283 -15.70 -1.12 -0.10
C ASN A 283 -14.26 -0.63 -0.43
N PRO A 284 -13.95 0.68 -0.33
CA PRO A 284 -12.63 1.22 -0.68
C PRO A 284 -11.43 0.66 0.09
N HIS A 285 -11.64 0.11 1.29
CA HIS A 285 -10.57 -0.54 2.07
C HIS A 285 -10.32 -1.99 1.66
N LEU A 286 -11.34 -2.66 1.11
CA LEU A 286 -11.25 -4.07 0.71
C LEU A 286 -10.98 -4.21 -0.80
N SER A 287 -11.50 -3.29 -1.60
CA SER A 287 -11.50 -3.34 -3.06
C SER A 287 -10.53 -2.34 -3.70
N ASP A 288 -9.68 -2.83 -4.60
CA ASP A 288 -8.80 -2.01 -5.45
C ASP A 288 -9.37 -1.76 -6.85
N ARG A 289 -10.52 -2.37 -7.19
CA ARG A 289 -11.13 -2.35 -8.54
C ARG A 289 -11.44 -0.96 -9.06
N ARG A 290 -11.67 0.01 -8.17
CA ARG A 290 -11.89 1.43 -8.55
C ARG A 290 -10.67 2.03 -9.27
N SER A 291 -9.46 1.55 -8.98
CA SER A 291 -8.23 2.01 -9.64
C SER A 291 -8.17 1.69 -11.13
N GLU A 292 -9.03 0.80 -11.63
CA GLU A 292 -9.10 0.45 -13.06
C GLU A 292 -9.70 1.56 -13.93
N GLY A 293 -10.37 2.55 -13.32
CA GLY A 293 -10.95 3.69 -14.02
C GLY A 293 -11.91 3.25 -15.13
N GLU A 294 -11.70 3.73 -16.35
CA GLU A 294 -12.55 3.40 -17.52
C GLU A 294 -12.47 1.93 -17.96
N ARG A 295 -11.45 1.19 -17.53
CA ARG A 295 -11.31 -0.24 -17.85
C ARG A 295 -12.15 -1.14 -16.94
N PHE A 296 -12.74 -0.58 -15.88
CA PHE A 296 -13.56 -1.32 -14.96
C PHE A 296 -14.76 -1.94 -15.68
N VAL A 297 -14.92 -3.25 -15.50
CA VAL A 297 -16.08 -4.02 -15.96
C VAL A 297 -16.93 -4.37 -14.76
N CYS A 298 -18.23 -4.06 -14.84
CA CYS A 298 -19.17 -4.39 -13.77
C CYS A 298 -19.31 -5.93 -13.62
N PRO A 299 -19.58 -6.43 -12.41
CA PRO A 299 -19.86 -7.86 -12.20
C PRO A 299 -21.04 -8.33 -13.04
N ASP A 300 -21.10 -9.63 -13.30
CA ASP A 300 -22.32 -10.26 -13.81
C ASP A 300 -23.41 -10.15 -12.73
N LEU A 301 -24.50 -9.44 -13.01
CA LEU A 301 -25.63 -9.27 -12.10
C LEU A 301 -26.70 -10.35 -12.28
N SER A 302 -26.31 -11.53 -12.79
CA SER A 302 -27.19 -12.69 -12.80
C SER A 302 -27.70 -13.01 -11.39
N ALA A 303 -28.94 -13.52 -11.31
CA ALA A 303 -29.61 -13.74 -10.02
C ALA A 303 -28.86 -14.75 -9.14
N SER A 304 -28.27 -15.80 -9.74
CA SER A 304 -27.45 -16.79 -9.03
C SER A 304 -26.17 -16.19 -8.48
N TYR A 305 -25.47 -15.38 -9.29
CA TYR A 305 -24.22 -14.74 -8.89
C TYR A 305 -24.43 -13.71 -7.79
N THR A 306 -25.44 -12.84 -7.98
CA THR A 306 -25.82 -11.83 -6.99
C THR A 306 -26.23 -12.47 -5.67
N LYS A 307 -26.97 -13.59 -5.71
CA LYS A 307 -27.32 -14.35 -4.50
C LYS A 307 -26.06 -14.87 -3.80
N ARG A 308 -25.11 -15.47 -4.53
CA ARG A 308 -23.86 -15.96 -3.94
C ARG A 308 -23.06 -14.85 -3.26
N LEU A 309 -22.93 -13.68 -3.89
CA LEU A 309 -22.28 -12.52 -3.27
C LEU A 309 -23.01 -12.03 -2.02
N LYS A 310 -24.35 -11.96 -2.05
CA LYS A 310 -25.16 -11.58 -0.88
C LYS A 310 -25.00 -12.57 0.28
N ASP A 311 -24.93 -13.87 0.01
CA ASP A 311 -24.69 -14.90 1.02
C ASP A 311 -23.30 -14.69 1.68
N LEU A 312 -22.25 -14.46 0.88
CA LEU A 312 -20.90 -14.16 1.39
C LEU A 312 -20.84 -12.87 2.20
N LEU A 313 -21.51 -11.80 1.77
CA LEU A 313 -21.60 -10.55 2.53
C LEU A 313 -22.35 -10.73 3.85
N SER A 314 -23.35 -11.62 3.90
CA SER A 314 -24.05 -11.97 5.14
C SER A 314 -23.11 -12.66 6.14
N GLU A 315 -22.24 -13.55 5.67
CA GLU A 315 -21.17 -14.16 6.49
C GLU A 315 -20.22 -13.07 7.05
N GLU A 316 -19.78 -12.13 6.21
CA GLU A 316 -18.95 -10.99 6.66
C GLU A 316 -19.66 -10.08 7.67
N ALA A 317 -20.97 -9.86 7.49
CA ALA A 317 -21.77 -9.06 8.40
C ALA A 317 -21.86 -9.71 9.78
N GLU A 318 -21.98 -11.03 9.84
CA GLU A 318 -21.97 -11.79 11.10
C GLU A 318 -20.60 -11.70 11.80
N VAL A 319 -19.48 -11.81 11.06
CA VAL A 319 -18.14 -11.59 11.63
C VAL A 319 -17.99 -10.17 12.18
N ARG A 320 -18.44 -9.15 11.43
CA ARG A 320 -18.40 -7.75 11.89
C ARG A 320 -19.22 -7.54 13.16
N LYS A 321 -20.38 -8.17 13.25
CA LYS A 321 -21.22 -8.14 14.44
C LYS A 321 -20.52 -8.81 15.63
N GLN A 322 -19.97 -10.01 15.44
CA GLN A 322 -19.22 -10.71 16.49
C GLN A 322 -18.02 -9.91 17.00
N ARG A 323 -17.28 -9.24 16.09
CA ARG A 323 -16.20 -8.31 16.45
C ARG A 323 -16.70 -7.17 17.31
N LYS A 324 -17.77 -6.47 16.88
CA LYS A 324 -18.35 -5.36 17.64
C LYS A 324 -18.83 -5.83 19.01
N ASP A 325 -19.54 -6.97 19.08
CA ASP A 325 -20.04 -7.52 20.33
C ASP A 325 -18.89 -7.89 21.28
N HIS A 326 -17.86 -8.59 20.81
CA HIS A 326 -16.68 -8.94 21.62
C HIS A 326 -15.91 -7.71 22.07
N PHE A 327 -15.61 -6.78 21.17
CA PHE A 327 -14.91 -5.54 21.52
C PHE A 327 -15.66 -4.71 22.55
N LEU A 328 -16.99 -4.68 22.48
CA LEU A 328 -17.79 -3.91 23.42
C LEU A 328 -17.99 -4.64 24.76
N SER A 329 -17.70 -5.93 24.85
CA SER A 329 -17.88 -6.76 26.03
C SER A 329 -16.72 -6.63 27.04
N LYS A 330 -16.88 -7.17 28.26
CA LYS A 330 -15.85 -7.04 29.30
C LYS A 330 -14.64 -7.95 29.06
N GLU A 331 -14.86 -8.99 28.27
CA GLU A 331 -13.94 -10.08 27.95
C GLU A 331 -12.82 -9.61 27.01
N PHE A 332 -13.04 -8.56 26.21
CA PHE A 332 -11.97 -8.01 25.38
C PHE A 332 -10.89 -7.33 26.23
N VAL A 333 -9.64 -7.70 25.96
CA VAL A 333 -8.43 -7.23 26.66
C VAL A 333 -7.50 -6.55 25.65
N ILE A 334 -6.96 -5.39 26.03
CA ILE A 334 -5.95 -4.71 25.22
C ILE A 334 -4.70 -5.58 25.19
N GLY A 335 -4.26 -5.97 23.99
CA GLY A 335 -3.11 -6.86 23.83
C GLY A 335 -3.43 -8.34 23.80
N ASP A 336 -4.70 -8.70 23.97
CA ASP A 336 -5.23 -10.02 23.70
C ASP A 336 -6.65 -9.86 23.15
N ALA A 337 -6.72 -9.51 21.87
CA ALA A 337 -7.97 -9.17 21.20
C ALA A 337 -8.80 -10.40 20.81
N GLY A 338 -8.22 -11.60 20.89
CA GLY A 338 -8.80 -12.85 20.42
C GLY A 338 -8.79 -13.03 18.90
N ASP A 339 -9.19 -14.23 18.47
CA ASP A 339 -9.13 -14.71 17.09
C ASP A 339 -9.98 -13.94 16.07
N LEU A 340 -10.93 -13.15 16.54
CA LEU A 340 -11.80 -12.35 15.67
C LEU A 340 -11.06 -11.14 15.09
N PHE A 341 -9.97 -10.71 15.71
CA PHE A 341 -9.22 -9.51 15.32
C PHE A 341 -7.89 -9.88 14.65
N PRO A 342 -7.28 -8.96 13.87
CA PRO A 342 -5.96 -9.18 13.30
C PRO A 342 -4.95 -9.56 14.39
N THR A 343 -4.07 -10.53 14.11
CA THR A 343 -3.04 -11.04 15.03
C THR A 343 -2.15 -9.94 15.60
N SER A 344 -1.93 -8.85 14.85
CA SER A 344 -1.23 -7.63 15.29
C SER A 344 -1.89 -6.86 16.44
N TRP A 345 -3.10 -7.24 16.87
CA TRP A 345 -3.80 -6.67 18.03
C TRP A 345 -3.46 -7.39 19.33
N SER A 346 -2.84 -8.56 19.25
CA SER A 346 -2.33 -9.31 20.40
C SER A 346 -0.83 -9.08 20.55
N PHE A 347 -0.34 -8.98 21.79
CA PHE A 347 1.09 -8.81 22.07
C PHE A 347 1.85 -10.10 21.82
N SER A 348 3.00 -10.02 21.13
CA SER A 348 3.90 -11.16 20.93
C SER A 348 4.74 -11.51 22.17
N VAL A 349 4.64 -10.71 23.24
CA VAL A 349 5.39 -10.87 24.49
C VAL A 349 4.42 -10.82 25.66
N GLU A 350 4.25 -11.95 26.35
CA GLU A 350 3.55 -11.99 27.64
C GLU A 350 4.37 -11.26 28.71
N VAL A 351 4.06 -9.97 28.94
CA VAL A 351 4.43 -9.33 30.19
C VAL A 351 3.28 -9.57 31.16
N ALA A 352 3.39 -10.64 31.95
CA ALA A 352 2.43 -11.00 32.97
C ALA A 352 2.34 -9.90 34.05
N GLN A 353 1.45 -8.94 33.85
CA GLN A 353 0.92 -8.04 34.88
C GLN A 353 -0.43 -7.45 34.45
N ALA A 354 -1.42 -8.31 34.20
CA ALA A 354 -2.81 -7.87 34.15
C ALA A 354 -3.31 -7.66 35.58
N LEU A 355 -3.36 -6.39 36.02
CA LEU A 355 -4.16 -6.00 37.19
C LEU A 355 -5.63 -6.17 36.80
N ASP A 356 -6.27 -7.22 37.32
CA ASP A 356 -7.70 -7.49 37.18
C ASP A 356 -8.54 -6.38 37.85
N LEU A 357 -8.74 -5.28 37.12
CA LEU A 357 -9.62 -4.20 37.56
C LEU A 357 -11.07 -4.60 37.23
N ARG A 358 -11.91 -4.70 38.26
CA ARG A 358 -13.35 -4.95 38.07
C ARG A 358 -13.99 -3.82 37.27
N ARG A 359 -14.39 -4.12 36.01
CA ARG A 359 -15.16 -3.25 35.12
C ARG A 359 -16.66 -3.36 35.41
N ASN A 360 -17.29 -2.26 35.80
CA ASN A 360 -18.75 -2.19 35.98
C ASN A 360 -19.40 -1.42 34.82
N PRO A 361 -20.41 -1.97 34.12
CA PRO A 361 -21.04 -1.29 32.99
C PRO A 361 -21.74 -0.01 33.45
N CYS A 362 -21.61 1.04 32.64
CA CYS A 362 -22.25 2.33 32.85
C CYS A 362 -23.08 2.71 31.62
N PRO A 363 -24.13 3.54 31.77
CA PRO A 363 -24.90 4.04 30.63
C PRO A 363 -24.02 4.85 29.67
N PRO A 364 -24.11 4.63 28.34
CA PRO A 364 -23.35 5.40 27.35
C PRO A 364 -23.60 6.92 27.40
N SER A 365 -24.77 7.34 27.90
CA SER A 365 -25.14 8.76 28.07
C SER A 365 -24.30 9.51 29.11
N MET A 366 -23.49 8.82 29.91
CA MET A 366 -22.60 9.45 30.89
C MET A 366 -21.40 10.19 30.27
N VAL A 367 -21.11 9.97 28.99
CA VAL A 367 -19.98 10.59 28.29
C VAL A 367 -20.48 11.24 27.02
N SER A 368 -20.23 12.54 26.85
CA SER A 368 -20.58 13.23 25.61
C SER A 368 -19.46 13.06 24.56
N PRO A 369 -19.77 13.11 23.25
CA PRO A 369 -18.75 13.08 22.20
C PRO A 369 -17.71 14.21 22.32
N LYS A 370 -18.03 15.31 23.00
CA LYS A 370 -17.07 16.41 23.25
C LYS A 370 -16.03 16.03 24.30
N ASP A 371 -16.37 15.16 25.24
CA ASP A 371 -15.49 14.71 26.32
C ASP A 371 -14.42 13.73 25.83
N LEU A 372 -14.65 13.09 24.67
CA LEU A 372 -13.69 12.20 24.02
C LEU A 372 -12.51 12.95 23.39
N LYS A 373 -12.69 14.21 22.99
CA LYS A 373 -11.61 15.01 22.36
C LYS A 373 -10.44 15.30 23.30
N SER A 374 -10.67 15.25 24.61
CA SER A 374 -9.67 15.49 25.65
C SER A 374 -9.30 14.22 26.43
N ALA A 375 -9.88 13.07 26.08
CA ALA A 375 -9.63 11.79 26.74
C ALA A 375 -8.31 11.17 26.26
N VAL A 376 -7.69 10.34 27.11
CA VAL A 376 -6.48 9.60 26.75
C VAL A 376 -6.90 8.39 25.90
N VAL A 377 -6.29 8.25 24.72
CA VAL A 377 -6.54 7.10 23.84
C VAL A 377 -5.67 5.93 24.31
N MET A 378 -6.30 4.84 24.72
CA MET A 378 -5.65 3.60 25.19
C MET A 378 -5.48 2.58 24.06
N LEU A 379 -6.43 2.54 23.13
CA LEU A 379 -6.39 1.71 21.94
C LEU A 379 -6.98 2.51 20.79
N ASP A 380 -6.33 2.47 19.64
CA ASP A 380 -6.85 3.01 18.39
C ASP A 380 -6.33 2.15 17.24
N LYS A 381 -7.18 1.25 16.76
CA LYS A 381 -6.83 0.31 15.70
C LYS A 381 -8.00 0.15 14.73
N SER A 382 -7.69 -0.27 13.51
CA SER A 382 -8.67 -0.54 12.47
C SER A 382 -8.57 -1.98 11.97
N THR A 383 -9.70 -2.56 11.59
CA THR A 383 -9.78 -3.83 10.85
C THR A 383 -9.61 -3.59 9.35
N GLU A 384 -9.44 -4.68 8.59
CA GLU A 384 -9.22 -4.71 7.14
C GLU A 384 -10.28 -3.97 6.32
N ASP A 385 -11.53 -3.89 6.82
CA ASP A 385 -12.63 -3.17 6.18
C ASP A 385 -12.71 -1.67 6.53
N GLY A 386 -11.70 -1.18 7.26
CA GLY A 386 -11.59 0.22 7.69
C GLY A 386 -12.42 0.57 8.92
N VAL A 387 -13.08 -0.41 9.56
CA VAL A 387 -13.81 -0.17 10.81
C VAL A 387 -12.80 0.08 11.93
N ARG A 388 -12.93 1.23 12.59
CA ARG A 388 -12.02 1.70 13.63
C ARG A 388 -12.61 1.45 15.01
N PHE A 389 -11.81 0.86 15.89
CA PHE A 389 -12.16 0.53 17.26
C PHE A 389 -11.27 1.31 18.22
N ARG A 390 -11.88 2.05 19.14
CA ARG A 390 -11.16 2.94 20.05
C ARG A 390 -11.56 2.72 21.50
N ILE A 391 -10.56 2.71 22.38
CA ILE A 391 -10.74 2.70 23.83
C ILE A 391 -10.16 3.97 24.39
N TYR A 392 -10.98 4.76 25.07
CA TYR A 392 -10.58 5.97 25.76
C TYR A 392 -10.61 5.76 27.26
N LYS A 393 -9.64 6.37 27.94
CA LYS A 393 -9.67 6.59 29.38
C LYS A 393 -10.06 8.03 29.65
N HIS A 394 -11.23 8.22 30.26
CA HIS A 394 -11.73 9.52 30.68
C HIS A 394 -12.06 9.46 32.18
N ASN A 395 -11.19 10.05 33.02
CA ASN A 395 -11.27 9.94 34.48
C ASN A 395 -11.24 8.48 34.96
N ALA A 396 -12.27 8.06 35.71
CA ALA A 396 -12.46 6.68 36.19
C ALA A 396 -13.30 5.82 35.23
N LEU A 397 -13.48 6.29 33.99
CA LEU A 397 -14.26 5.59 32.96
C LEU A 397 -13.36 5.11 31.81
N GLU A 398 -13.67 3.90 31.34
CA GLU A 398 -13.23 3.34 30.08
C GLU A 398 -14.39 3.47 29.09
N VAL A 399 -14.16 4.11 27.95
CA VAL A 399 -15.19 4.33 26.93
C VAL A 399 -14.75 3.64 25.65
N ARG A 400 -15.58 2.74 25.13
CA ARG A 400 -15.31 2.00 23.90
C ARG A 400 -16.21 2.51 22.79
N THR A 401 -15.59 2.90 21.69
CA THR A 401 -16.29 3.42 20.51
C THR A 401 -15.93 2.60 19.28
N THR A 402 -16.87 2.58 18.34
CA THR A 402 -16.67 1.96 17.02
C THR A 402 -17.05 2.97 15.95
N GLN A 403 -16.36 2.91 14.80
CA GLN A 403 -16.63 3.78 13.67
C GLN A 403 -16.50 2.95 12.40
N ASP A 404 -17.60 2.82 11.64
CA ASP A 404 -17.54 2.25 10.29
C ASP A 404 -16.74 3.20 9.38
N HIS A 405 -16.09 2.69 8.32
CA HIS A 405 -15.11 3.45 7.54
C HIS A 405 -15.63 4.79 6.95
N ASN A 406 -16.92 4.85 6.60
CA ASN A 406 -17.62 6.08 6.17
C ASN A 406 -18.62 6.59 7.21
N GLY A 407 -18.59 6.03 8.41
CA GLY A 407 -19.53 6.28 9.49
C GLY A 407 -19.04 7.33 10.48
N VAL A 408 -19.98 7.78 11.31
CA VAL A 408 -19.68 8.59 12.49
C VAL A 408 -19.22 7.66 13.61
N GLU A 409 -18.31 8.13 14.46
CA GLU A 409 -17.93 7.42 15.67
C GLU A 409 -19.12 7.30 16.64
N ILE A 410 -19.39 6.08 17.08
CA ILE A 410 -20.49 5.75 17.99
C ILE A 410 -19.93 5.15 19.27
N THR A 411 -20.35 5.69 20.41
CA THR A 411 -20.09 5.09 21.74
C THR A 411 -20.88 3.81 21.88
N GLY A 412 -20.19 2.68 22.01
CA GLY A 412 -20.80 1.37 22.16
C GLY A 412 -20.95 0.96 23.62
N SER A 413 -19.88 1.05 24.42
CA SER A 413 -19.91 0.67 25.84
C SER A 413 -19.08 1.60 26.72
N VAL A 414 -19.49 1.72 27.98
CA VAL A 414 -18.78 2.51 29.00
C VAL A 414 -18.64 1.65 30.24
N TYR A 415 -17.45 1.62 30.82
CA TYR A 415 -17.15 0.92 32.05
C TYR A 415 -16.57 1.87 33.09
N SER A 416 -16.90 1.67 34.36
CA SER A 416 -16.22 2.30 35.49
C SER A 416 -15.24 1.33 36.15
N PHE A 417 -14.11 1.87 36.60
CA PHE A 417 -13.17 1.15 37.46
C PHE A 417 -13.63 1.29 38.91
N ALA A 418 -14.04 0.19 39.55
CA ALA A 418 -14.18 0.18 41.00
C ALA A 418 -12.80 -0.08 41.62
N GLN A 419 -12.26 0.88 42.37
CA GLN A 419 -11.29 0.52 43.42
C GLN A 419 -12.01 -0.45 44.36
N CYS A 420 -11.42 -1.62 44.60
CA CYS A 420 -11.86 -2.49 45.67
C CYS A 420 -11.71 -1.72 47.00
N ARG A 421 -12.78 -1.06 47.44
CA ARG A 421 -12.93 -0.69 48.85
C ARG A 421 -13.21 -1.99 49.58
N GLN A 422 -12.17 -2.64 50.08
CA GLN A 422 -12.34 -3.50 51.24
C GLN A 422 -12.63 -2.59 52.42
N ASP A 423 -13.83 -2.75 52.94
CA ASP A 423 -14.34 -2.10 54.14
C ASP A 423 -13.34 -2.27 55.30
N TYR A 424 -12.75 -1.17 55.76
CA TYR A 424 -12.36 -1.05 57.15
C TYR A 424 -12.90 0.27 57.69
N CYS A 425 -13.86 0.13 58.59
CA CYS A 425 -14.39 1.20 59.41
C CYS A 425 -13.24 1.96 60.08
N ILE A 426 -13.32 3.28 60.03
CA ILE A 426 -12.49 4.16 60.86
C ILE A 426 -12.91 3.92 62.32
N ALA A 427 -12.13 3.12 63.03
CA ALA A 427 -12.10 3.10 64.48
C ALA A 427 -10.68 3.44 64.91
N SER A 428 -10.57 4.62 65.54
CA SER A 428 -9.39 5.11 66.26
C SER A 428 -8.77 4.02 67.13
N MET A 429 -7.49 3.70 66.95
CA MET A 429 -6.62 3.28 68.05
C MET A 429 -5.14 3.48 67.70
N LYS A 430 -4.45 4.18 68.60
CA LYS A 430 -2.98 4.26 68.71
C LYS A 430 -2.41 2.87 69.00
N GLY A 431 -1.31 2.48 68.35
CA GLY A 431 -0.55 1.30 68.72
C GLY A 431 0.76 1.16 67.93
N ASN A 432 1.88 1.12 68.64
CA ASN A 432 3.22 0.90 68.12
C ASN A 432 3.36 -0.50 67.48
N ILE A 433 4.15 -0.57 66.41
CA ILE A 433 4.61 -1.83 65.80
C ILE A 433 5.71 -2.44 66.68
N GLN A 434 5.52 -3.67 67.15
CA GLN A 434 6.56 -4.51 67.73
C GLN A 434 7.18 -5.39 66.64
N GLY A 435 8.50 -5.60 66.74
CA GLY A 435 9.31 -6.24 65.71
C GLY A 435 9.12 -7.74 65.65
N ASP A 436 8.46 -8.20 64.59
CA ASP A 436 8.73 -9.47 63.89
C ASP A 436 8.04 -9.57 62.50
N ASP A 437 7.81 -8.47 61.79
CA ASP A 437 7.28 -8.50 60.41
C ASP A 437 8.39 -8.41 59.36
N LYS A 438 8.40 -9.40 58.46
CA LYS A 438 9.41 -9.66 57.42
C LYS A 438 9.16 -8.79 56.19
N VAL A 439 10.13 -7.96 55.82
CA VAL A 439 10.11 -7.10 54.62
C VAL A 439 10.29 -7.95 53.36
N VAL A 440 9.26 -8.04 52.51
CA VAL A 440 9.33 -8.69 51.20
C VAL A 440 9.20 -7.62 50.11
N LYS A 441 10.36 -7.07 49.72
CA LYS A 441 10.61 -6.12 48.62
C LYS A 441 10.34 -4.63 48.90
N VAL A 442 11.47 -3.90 48.94
CA VAL A 442 11.61 -2.44 48.84
C VAL A 442 12.29 -2.16 47.50
N THR A 443 11.74 -1.26 46.69
CA THR A 443 12.48 -0.74 45.52
C THR A 443 13.01 0.64 45.86
N VAL A 444 14.26 0.66 46.30
CA VAL A 444 15.16 1.82 46.24
C VAL A 444 16.01 1.60 45.00
N ALA A 445 15.95 2.51 44.02
CA ALA A 445 16.99 2.61 43.02
C ALA A 445 18.05 3.57 43.56
N SER A 446 19.24 3.03 43.81
CA SER A 446 20.43 3.77 44.21
C SER A 446 20.94 4.62 43.05
N VAL A 447 21.21 5.89 43.35
CA VAL A 447 22.11 6.74 42.58
C VAL A 447 23.53 6.37 43.00
N ASP A 448 24.41 6.17 42.01
CA ASP A 448 25.84 5.93 42.26
C ASP A 448 26.44 7.05 43.10
N ALA A 449 27.10 6.64 44.18
CA ALA A 449 27.85 7.50 45.05
C ALA A 449 29.28 7.67 44.51
N ALA A 450 29.62 8.88 44.05
CA ALA A 450 30.99 9.36 44.02
C ALA A 450 31.04 10.89 44.16
N ASN A 451 30.85 11.40 45.37
CA ASN A 451 31.82 12.25 46.09
C ASN A 451 31.17 12.96 47.28
N MET A 452 31.78 12.77 48.44
CA MET A 452 31.52 13.48 49.67
C MET A 452 31.87 14.97 49.55
N ALA A 453 30.95 15.86 49.95
CA ALA A 453 31.26 16.99 50.83
C ALA A 453 29.99 17.77 51.23
N ALA A 454 29.76 17.81 52.55
CA ALA A 454 29.20 18.92 53.34
C ALA A 454 27.81 19.52 52.99
N SER A 455 26.82 19.05 53.76
CA SER A 455 25.86 19.83 54.56
C SER A 455 25.53 21.28 54.16
N LYS A 456 24.24 21.53 53.86
CA LYS A 456 23.44 22.62 54.44
C LYS A 456 21.95 22.46 54.14
N GLU A 457 21.14 22.41 55.20
CA GLU A 457 19.69 22.51 55.17
C GLU A 457 19.24 23.93 54.79
N VAL A 458 18.25 24.05 53.91
CA VAL A 458 17.36 25.22 53.80
C VAL A 458 15.95 24.70 53.45
N PRO A 459 14.90 25.04 54.22
CA PRO A 459 13.53 24.62 53.95
C PRO A 459 12.86 25.60 52.98
N VAL A 460 12.17 25.11 51.95
CA VAL A 460 11.21 25.92 51.19
C VAL A 460 9.93 25.12 50.89
N THR A 461 8.85 25.80 51.21
CA THR A 461 7.44 25.44 51.27
C THR A 461 6.80 24.96 49.96
N GLU A 462 5.79 24.11 50.13
CA GLU A 462 4.85 23.66 49.09
C GLU A 462 4.29 24.82 48.26
N ARG A 463 4.39 24.69 46.94
CA ARG A 463 3.52 25.39 46.00
C ARG A 463 2.89 24.39 45.04
N LYS A 464 1.55 24.36 45.08
CA LYS A 464 0.63 23.73 44.13
C LYS A 464 1.17 23.83 42.69
N THR A 465 1.43 22.69 42.04
CA THR A 465 1.81 22.66 40.63
C THR A 465 0.56 22.55 39.75
N ALA A 466 0.47 23.48 38.82
CA ALA A 466 -0.55 23.67 37.79
C ALA A 466 -0.58 22.50 36.75
N PRO A 467 -1.59 22.42 35.86
CA PRO A 467 -1.84 21.25 35.00
C PRO A 467 -0.71 20.98 34.00
N VAL A 468 -0.60 19.71 33.59
CA VAL A 468 0.53 19.11 32.83
C VAL A 468 0.84 19.81 31.48
N SER A 469 -0.09 20.60 30.92
CA SER A 469 0.16 21.39 29.71
C SER A 469 1.13 22.57 29.93
N GLU A 470 1.13 23.20 31.11
CA GLU A 470 2.05 24.32 31.44
C GLU A 470 3.49 23.88 31.74
N ARG A 471 3.72 22.59 32.03
CA ARG A 471 5.08 22.04 32.24
C ARG A 471 5.86 21.91 30.92
N LYS A 472 5.18 21.70 29.79
CA LYS A 472 5.80 21.37 28.50
C LYS A 472 6.30 22.61 27.75
N ASP A 473 5.56 23.72 27.76
CA ASP A 473 6.01 25.02 27.22
C ASP A 473 7.20 25.62 28.00
N ARG A 474 7.31 25.30 29.29
CA ARG A 474 8.44 25.73 30.13
C ARG A 474 9.75 25.04 29.73
N LEU A 475 9.71 23.77 29.32
CA LEU A 475 10.90 22.97 29.00
C LEU A 475 11.62 23.48 27.74
N ALA A 476 10.88 23.81 26.68
CA ALA A 476 11.47 24.42 25.48
C ALA A 476 12.17 25.75 25.81
N LYS A 477 11.54 26.63 26.62
CA LYS A 477 12.16 27.88 27.11
C LYS A 477 13.39 27.67 28.01
N LEU A 478 13.48 26.54 28.71
CA LEU A 478 14.57 26.19 29.63
C LEU A 478 15.85 25.77 28.89
N ILE A 479 15.75 25.07 27.75
CA ILE A 479 16.91 24.70 26.91
C ILE A 479 17.59 25.95 26.31
N TYR A 480 16.81 27.00 25.99
CA TYR A 480 17.36 28.27 25.51
C TYR A 480 18.20 29.01 26.57
N SER A 481 17.95 28.78 27.86
CA SER A 481 18.50 29.59 28.96
C SER A 481 19.53 28.88 29.85
N ASN A 482 19.69 27.55 29.77
CA ASN A 482 20.64 26.81 30.61
C ASN A 482 21.48 25.80 29.80
N GLY A 483 22.81 25.99 29.80
CA GLY A 483 23.76 25.14 29.08
C GLY A 483 23.83 23.70 29.59
N ALA A 484 23.56 23.45 30.87
CA ALA A 484 23.60 22.10 31.44
C ALA A 484 22.46 21.19 30.95
N LEU A 485 21.31 21.77 30.57
CA LEU A 485 20.14 21.02 30.10
C LEU A 485 20.22 20.62 28.62
N ARG A 486 21.20 21.16 27.87
CA ARG A 486 21.46 20.80 26.47
C ARG A 486 22.13 19.43 26.31
N ALA A 487 22.65 18.87 27.40
CA ALA A 487 23.28 17.56 27.47
C ALA A 487 22.37 16.50 28.10
N ASP A 488 21.20 16.90 28.63
CA ASP A 488 20.25 15.98 29.24
C ASP A 488 19.37 15.35 28.16
N ARG A 489 19.56 14.05 27.93
CA ARG A 489 18.89 13.28 26.88
C ARG A 489 17.37 13.34 26.97
N GLU A 490 16.81 13.20 28.18
CA GLU A 490 15.35 13.16 28.37
C GLU A 490 14.73 14.53 28.13
N VAL A 491 15.41 15.59 28.57
CA VAL A 491 14.96 16.98 28.35
C VAL A 491 15.01 17.36 26.88
N VAL A 492 16.08 16.98 26.17
CA VAL A 492 16.23 17.23 24.73
C VAL A 492 15.20 16.42 23.92
N MET A 493 15.01 15.13 24.22
CA MET A 493 13.99 14.31 23.54
C MET A 493 12.58 14.92 23.69
N ALA A 494 12.18 15.27 24.92
CA ALA A 494 10.88 15.86 25.17
C ALA A 494 10.67 17.24 24.50
N ALA A 495 11.75 17.98 24.22
CA ALA A 495 11.71 19.23 23.48
C ALA A 495 11.63 19.01 21.97
N VAL A 496 12.38 18.03 21.45
CA VAL A 496 12.37 17.62 20.04
C VAL A 496 10.99 17.07 19.64
N GLU A 497 10.31 16.32 20.51
CA GLU A 497 8.92 15.88 20.32
C GLU A 497 7.90 17.03 20.18
N LYS A 498 8.29 18.28 20.51
CA LYS A 498 7.43 19.46 20.39
C LYS A 498 7.79 20.36 19.23
N ASP A 499 9.08 20.44 18.93
CA ASP A 499 9.61 21.22 17.82
C ASP A 499 10.95 20.62 17.41
N GLY A 500 10.99 19.93 16.28
CA GLY A 500 12.18 19.24 15.77
C GLY A 500 13.41 20.15 15.62
N LEU A 501 13.21 21.46 15.42
CA LEU A 501 14.32 22.43 15.30
C LEU A 501 15.04 22.68 16.64
N THR A 502 14.47 22.25 17.77
CA THR A 502 15.16 22.35 19.07
C THR A 502 16.44 21.52 19.13
N LEU A 503 16.62 20.57 18.19
CA LEU A 503 17.86 19.82 17.99
C LEU A 503 19.08 20.73 17.81
N GLU A 504 18.94 21.94 17.22
CA GLU A 504 20.03 22.93 17.09
C GLU A 504 20.74 23.19 18.42
N ARG A 505 19.99 23.17 19.52
CA ARG A 505 20.46 23.53 20.87
C ARG A 505 21.00 22.34 21.66
N ALA A 506 20.86 21.13 21.15
CA ALA A 506 21.44 19.95 21.77
C ALA A 506 22.98 19.98 21.67
N THR A 507 23.63 19.25 22.57
CA THR A 507 25.08 18.97 22.48
C THR A 507 25.39 18.08 21.28
N ASP A 508 26.65 18.10 20.81
CA ASP A 508 27.08 17.33 19.64
C ASP A 508 26.85 15.81 19.82
N ASP A 509 27.02 15.31 21.05
CA ASP A 509 26.74 13.91 21.40
C ASP A 509 25.25 13.53 21.14
N LEU A 510 24.32 14.42 21.49
CA LEU A 510 22.89 14.21 21.26
C LEU A 510 22.46 14.50 19.82
N LYS A 511 23.19 15.36 19.10
CA LYS A 511 23.07 15.52 17.64
C LYS A 511 23.59 14.30 16.87
N ALA A 512 24.33 13.43 17.54
CA ALA A 512 24.75 12.12 17.02
C ALA A 512 23.86 10.96 17.53
N ASP A 513 22.89 11.22 18.42
CA ASP A 513 21.92 10.22 18.85
C ASP A 513 20.87 10.01 17.76
N ARG A 514 20.91 8.83 17.13
CA ARG A 514 20.01 8.46 16.02
C ARG A 514 18.54 8.60 16.40
N GLU A 515 18.15 8.23 17.62
CA GLU A 515 16.73 8.24 18.02
C GLU A 515 16.21 9.68 18.12
N ILE A 516 16.97 10.57 18.78
CA ILE A 516 16.61 11.98 18.91
C ILE A 516 16.54 12.65 17.54
N VAL A 517 17.55 12.43 16.69
CA VAL A 517 17.59 13.01 15.35
C VAL A 517 16.45 12.46 14.49
N GLN A 518 16.14 11.17 14.58
CA GLN A 518 15.04 10.56 13.83
C GLN A 518 13.68 11.16 14.26
N THR A 519 13.46 11.37 15.56
CA THR A 519 12.26 12.06 16.05
C THR A 519 12.21 13.51 15.57
N ALA A 520 13.35 14.21 15.54
CA ALA A 520 13.43 15.60 15.06
C ALA A 520 13.06 15.73 13.59
N VAL A 521 13.62 14.89 12.72
CA VAL A 521 13.39 14.96 11.26
C VAL A 521 12.00 14.46 10.85
N GLN A 522 11.35 13.64 11.68
CA GLN A 522 9.96 13.24 11.48
C GLN A 522 8.96 14.37 11.77
N ASP A 523 9.30 15.31 12.65
CA ASP A 523 8.51 16.52 12.90
C ASP A 523 8.83 17.63 11.88
N LYS A 524 10.13 17.87 11.63
CA LYS A 524 10.64 18.88 10.69
C LYS A 524 11.89 18.38 9.97
N GLY A 525 11.79 18.07 8.69
CA GLY A 525 12.88 17.52 7.87
C GLY A 525 14.13 18.41 7.85
N SER A 526 13.96 19.74 7.88
CA SER A 526 15.07 20.71 8.00
C SER A 526 15.91 20.56 9.27
N ALA A 527 15.43 19.88 10.31
CA ALA A 527 16.23 19.56 11.50
C ALA A 527 17.47 18.71 11.17
N LEU A 528 17.51 18.06 9.99
CA LEU A 528 18.66 17.33 9.49
C LEU A 528 19.93 18.21 9.41
N GLU A 529 19.79 19.52 9.22
CA GLU A 529 20.92 20.49 9.25
C GLU A 529 21.75 20.38 10.52
N PHE A 530 21.09 20.13 11.65
CA PHE A 530 21.72 20.10 12.98
C PHE A 530 22.25 18.73 13.38
N ALA A 531 21.97 17.69 12.60
CA ALA A 531 22.46 16.35 12.88
C ALA A 531 23.98 16.24 12.64
N SER A 532 24.61 15.30 13.34
CA SER A 532 26.02 14.96 13.11
C SER A 532 26.29 14.57 11.66
N GLU A 533 27.52 14.75 11.17
CA GLU A 533 27.92 14.34 9.81
C GLU A 533 27.59 12.87 9.50
N GLY A 534 27.77 11.98 10.48
CA GLY A 534 27.45 10.56 10.33
C GLY A 534 25.96 10.32 10.04
N LEU A 535 25.07 11.02 10.74
CA LEU A 535 23.62 10.88 10.55
C LEU A 535 23.09 11.63 9.31
N ARG A 536 23.79 12.68 8.85
CA ARG A 536 23.55 13.29 7.54
C ARG A 536 23.98 12.39 6.38
N GLY A 537 24.83 11.41 6.64
CA GLY A 537 25.18 10.31 5.73
C GLY A 537 24.35 9.04 5.92
N ASP A 538 23.41 9.02 6.87
CA ASP A 538 22.58 7.86 7.14
C ASP A 538 21.34 7.85 6.25
N ARG A 539 21.25 6.85 5.37
CA ARG A 539 20.19 6.74 4.37
C ARG A 539 18.79 6.79 5.00
N ASP A 540 18.55 6.09 6.10
CA ASP A 540 17.21 5.99 6.68
C ASP A 540 16.76 7.31 7.31
N VAL A 541 17.68 8.00 7.98
CA VAL A 541 17.42 9.30 8.62
C VAL A 541 17.16 10.36 7.54
N VAL A 542 17.98 10.36 6.48
CA VAL A 542 17.80 11.27 5.33
C VAL A 542 16.50 10.99 4.59
N MET A 543 16.14 9.72 4.34
CA MET A 543 14.87 9.37 3.71
C MET A 543 13.66 9.72 4.58
N ALA A 544 13.78 9.63 5.91
CA ALA A 544 12.74 10.12 6.82
C ALA A 544 12.59 11.64 6.73
N ALA A 545 13.70 12.39 6.69
CA ALA A 545 13.69 13.84 6.52
C ALA A 545 13.07 14.27 5.18
N ILE A 546 13.43 13.61 4.07
CA ILE A 546 12.93 13.91 2.71
C ILE A 546 11.42 13.70 2.59
N ARG A 547 10.87 12.68 3.26
CA ARG A 547 9.42 12.42 3.25
C ARG A 547 8.61 13.48 3.99
N GLU A 548 9.23 14.19 4.93
CA GLU A 548 8.62 15.34 5.60
C GLU A 548 8.85 16.61 4.78
N ASP A 549 10.11 16.96 4.52
CA ASP A 549 10.52 18.09 3.67
C ASP A 549 11.61 17.65 2.69
N ALA A 550 11.24 17.50 1.42
CA ALA A 550 12.16 17.08 0.37
C ALA A 550 13.33 18.05 0.13
N CYS A 551 13.23 19.32 0.55
CA CYS A 551 14.36 20.26 0.50
C CYS A 551 15.46 19.90 1.51
N ALA A 552 15.16 19.11 2.55
CA ALA A 552 16.14 18.64 3.54
C ALA A 552 17.31 17.84 2.91
N LEU A 553 17.15 17.34 1.68
CA LEU A 553 18.23 16.75 0.90
C LEU A 553 19.47 17.68 0.79
N GLU A 554 19.30 19.01 0.87
CA GLU A 554 20.44 19.95 0.82
C GLU A 554 21.41 19.78 2.00
N HIS A 555 20.91 19.28 3.12
CA HIS A 555 21.70 19.03 4.33
C HIS A 555 22.26 17.61 4.40
N ALA A 556 21.87 16.72 3.49
CA ALA A 556 22.42 15.37 3.42
C ALA A 556 23.88 15.39 2.94
N SER A 557 24.61 14.30 3.21
CA SER A 557 25.96 14.11 2.69
C SER A 557 26.00 14.18 1.15
N GLU A 558 27.13 14.63 0.59
CA GLU A 558 27.34 14.68 -0.87
C GLU A 558 27.13 13.30 -1.54
N GLU A 559 27.49 12.21 -0.84
CA GLU A 559 27.28 10.84 -1.32
C GLU A 559 25.78 10.52 -1.52
N LEU A 560 24.93 10.85 -0.54
CA LEU A 560 23.49 10.62 -0.64
C LEU A 560 22.79 11.61 -1.59
N ARG A 561 23.31 12.83 -1.74
CA ARG A 561 22.82 13.78 -2.76
C ARG A 561 23.10 13.30 -4.18
N GLY A 562 24.11 12.44 -4.36
CA GLY A 562 24.44 11.75 -5.60
C GLY A 562 23.81 10.37 -5.74
N ASP A 563 23.05 9.89 -4.77
CA ASP A 563 22.36 8.60 -4.83
C ASP A 563 21.08 8.72 -5.65
N ARG A 564 20.94 7.83 -6.65
CA ARG A 564 19.83 7.88 -7.61
C ARG A 564 18.46 7.67 -6.97
N GLU A 565 18.35 6.75 -6.01
CA GLU A 565 17.08 6.45 -5.35
C GLU A 565 16.68 7.58 -4.39
N VAL A 566 17.64 8.12 -3.64
CA VAL A 566 17.40 9.27 -2.75
C VAL A 566 16.99 10.50 -3.56
N ALA A 567 17.68 10.78 -4.66
CA ALA A 567 17.34 11.88 -5.56
C ALA A 567 15.96 11.70 -6.19
N SER A 568 15.62 10.47 -6.63
CA SER A 568 14.30 10.14 -7.17
C SER A 568 13.18 10.35 -6.15
N GLU A 569 13.35 9.90 -4.90
CA GLU A 569 12.37 10.12 -3.84
C GLU A 569 12.16 11.62 -3.60
N ALA A 570 13.24 12.40 -3.47
CA ALA A 570 13.15 13.84 -3.21
C ALA A 570 12.40 14.60 -4.31
N VAL A 571 12.69 14.33 -5.59
CA VAL A 571 12.01 15.02 -6.70
C VAL A 571 10.55 14.59 -6.89
N GLN A 572 10.19 13.38 -6.44
CA GLN A 572 8.79 12.91 -6.45
C GLN A 572 7.92 13.67 -5.45
N HIS A 573 8.46 13.96 -4.25
CA HIS A 573 7.75 14.72 -3.22
C HIS A 573 7.73 16.23 -3.53
N ASN A 574 8.87 16.82 -3.89
CA ASN A 574 8.96 18.24 -4.26
C ASN A 574 9.93 18.46 -5.43
N SER A 575 9.40 19.01 -6.53
CA SER A 575 10.22 19.32 -7.72
C SER A 575 11.33 20.35 -7.46
N PHE A 576 11.20 21.20 -6.43
CA PHE A 576 12.25 22.15 -6.07
C PHE A 576 13.48 21.47 -5.46
N ALA A 577 13.37 20.23 -4.98
CA ALA A 577 14.51 19.47 -4.44
C ALA A 577 15.59 19.17 -5.50
N ILE A 578 15.30 19.34 -6.79
CA ILE A 578 16.28 19.20 -7.87
C ILE A 578 17.48 20.15 -7.71
N THR A 579 17.30 21.29 -7.05
CA THR A 579 18.39 22.23 -6.72
C THR A 579 19.35 21.68 -5.66
N SER A 580 18.88 20.74 -4.84
CA SER A 580 19.64 20.06 -3.79
C SER A 580 20.31 18.78 -4.29
N VAL A 581 19.76 18.13 -5.32
CA VAL A 581 20.36 16.96 -5.98
C VAL A 581 21.75 17.30 -6.56
N ALA A 582 22.71 16.37 -6.44
CA ALA A 582 24.06 16.56 -6.94
C ALA A 582 24.09 16.79 -8.46
N PRO A 583 25.03 17.60 -9.00
CA PRO A 583 25.09 17.88 -10.44
C PRO A 583 25.18 16.63 -11.33
N SER A 584 25.85 15.57 -10.86
CA SER A 584 25.95 14.29 -11.58
C SER A 584 24.60 13.62 -11.82
N MET A 585 23.65 13.78 -10.90
CA MET A 585 22.29 13.22 -11.01
C MET A 585 21.35 14.11 -11.84
N ARG A 586 21.68 15.39 -12.05
CA ARG A 586 20.93 16.26 -12.97
C ARG A 586 21.15 15.90 -14.44
N SER A 587 22.18 15.12 -14.75
CA SER A 587 22.37 14.49 -16.05
C SER A 587 21.53 13.22 -16.23
N ASP A 588 20.91 12.69 -15.17
CA ASP A 588 20.00 11.55 -15.28
C ASP A 588 18.67 12.00 -15.90
N ARG A 589 18.39 11.40 -17.06
CA ARG A 589 17.20 11.69 -17.87
C ARG A 589 15.90 11.48 -17.09
N ASP A 590 15.83 10.42 -16.28
CA ASP A 590 14.60 10.02 -15.60
C ASP A 590 14.32 10.94 -14.41
N ILE A 591 15.37 11.37 -13.70
CA ILE A 591 15.25 12.33 -12.58
C ILE A 591 14.67 13.66 -13.08
N ILE A 592 15.22 14.22 -14.16
CA ILE A 592 14.72 15.49 -14.70
C ILE A 592 13.29 15.33 -15.25
N LEU A 593 12.98 14.23 -15.95
CA LEU A 593 11.62 13.99 -16.44
C LEU A 593 10.61 13.84 -15.31
N ALA A 594 10.99 13.22 -14.19
CA ALA A 594 10.15 13.13 -12.99
C ALA A 594 9.90 14.52 -12.38
N SER A 595 10.92 15.40 -12.34
CA SER A 595 10.75 16.78 -11.89
C SER A 595 9.84 17.59 -12.82
N VAL A 596 10.05 17.51 -14.14
CA VAL A 596 9.27 18.22 -15.17
C VAL A 596 7.78 17.85 -15.13
N GLN A 597 7.46 16.60 -14.81
CA GLN A 597 6.08 16.13 -14.67
C GLN A 597 5.31 16.94 -13.61
N ARG A 598 5.97 17.42 -12.56
CA ARG A 598 5.35 18.21 -11.48
C ARG A 598 5.51 19.72 -11.69
N ASN A 599 6.67 20.16 -12.15
CA ASN A 599 6.97 21.58 -12.35
C ASN A 599 7.69 21.79 -13.69
N PRO A 600 7.10 22.50 -14.67
CA PRO A 600 7.72 22.72 -15.98
C PRO A 600 9.06 23.47 -15.88
N PHE A 601 9.23 24.36 -14.89
CA PHE A 601 10.47 25.12 -14.69
C PHE A 601 11.66 24.22 -14.35
N ALA A 602 11.44 22.97 -13.91
CA ALA A 602 12.52 22.04 -13.59
C ALA A 602 13.42 21.70 -14.79
N LEU A 603 12.96 21.95 -16.03
CA LEU A 603 13.77 21.77 -17.23
C LEU A 603 15.00 22.69 -17.24
N GLU A 604 14.98 23.84 -16.55
CA GLU A 604 16.11 24.76 -16.48
C GLU A 604 17.36 24.15 -15.83
N HIS A 605 17.18 23.10 -15.03
CA HIS A 605 18.26 22.37 -14.38
C HIS A 605 18.86 21.25 -15.24
N ALA A 606 18.28 20.97 -16.40
CA ALA A 606 18.83 20.02 -17.34
C ALA A 606 20.13 20.58 -17.95
N PRO A 607 21.21 19.77 -18.03
CA PRO A 607 22.44 20.21 -18.65
C PRO A 607 22.29 20.37 -20.17
N GLU A 608 23.22 21.10 -20.80
CA GLU A 608 23.13 21.45 -22.22
C GLU A 608 23.01 20.22 -23.13
N GLU A 609 23.61 19.09 -22.74
CA GLU A 609 23.53 17.82 -23.48
C GLU A 609 22.09 17.29 -23.58
N LEU A 610 21.34 17.31 -22.47
CA LEU A 610 19.92 16.93 -22.48
C LEU A 610 19.08 17.97 -23.23
N MET A 611 19.43 19.25 -23.13
CA MET A 611 18.77 20.33 -23.88
C MET A 611 19.09 20.31 -25.39
N ALA A 612 20.03 19.49 -25.83
CA ALA A 612 20.30 19.19 -27.24
C ALA A 612 19.64 17.88 -27.71
N ASP A 613 19.26 16.99 -26.79
CA ASP A 613 18.58 15.72 -27.08
C ASP A 613 17.11 15.96 -27.42
N ARG A 614 16.78 15.79 -28.70
CA ARG A 614 15.43 15.97 -29.21
C ARG A 614 14.43 14.96 -28.64
N ASP A 615 14.85 13.71 -28.41
CA ASP A 615 13.96 12.68 -27.86
C ASP A 615 13.68 12.94 -26.38
N PHE A 616 14.65 13.50 -25.65
CA PHE A 616 14.45 13.97 -24.28
C PHE A 616 13.42 15.11 -24.23
N LEU A 617 13.61 16.14 -25.06
CA LEU A 617 12.70 17.29 -25.12
C LEU A 617 11.27 16.85 -25.48
N LEU A 618 11.11 15.91 -26.41
CA LEU A 618 9.79 15.32 -26.72
C LEU A 618 9.19 14.58 -25.52
N ALA A 619 9.99 13.82 -24.77
CA ALA A 619 9.55 13.15 -23.56
C ALA A 619 9.14 14.16 -22.46
N ALA A 620 9.89 15.26 -22.31
CA ALA A 620 9.57 16.33 -21.37
C ALA A 620 8.22 17.00 -21.70
N VAL A 621 7.98 17.31 -22.98
CA VAL A 621 6.70 17.87 -23.45
C VAL A 621 5.52 16.93 -23.20
N ARG A 622 5.73 15.61 -23.38
CA ARG A 622 4.69 14.60 -23.05
C ARG A 622 4.36 14.54 -21.57
N LYS A 623 5.36 14.76 -20.70
CA LYS A 623 5.15 14.81 -19.25
C LYS A 623 4.43 16.08 -18.83
N ASN A 624 4.80 17.22 -19.41
CA ASN A 624 4.15 18.50 -19.14
C ASN A 624 4.33 19.46 -20.32
N ALA A 625 3.25 19.72 -21.06
CA ALA A 625 3.31 20.56 -22.27
C ALA A 625 3.66 22.03 -22.00
N LEU A 626 3.50 22.52 -20.76
CA LEU A 626 3.86 23.90 -20.39
C LEU A 626 5.36 24.17 -20.48
N VAL A 627 6.18 23.12 -20.44
CA VAL A 627 7.63 23.22 -20.57
C VAL A 627 8.09 23.89 -21.88
N LEU A 628 7.24 23.88 -22.92
CA LEU A 628 7.52 24.55 -24.19
C LEU A 628 7.79 26.05 -24.02
N GLU A 629 7.18 26.69 -23.03
CA GLU A 629 7.37 28.12 -22.77
C GLU A 629 8.83 28.45 -22.40
N ASP A 630 9.43 27.60 -21.57
CA ASP A 630 10.80 27.73 -21.07
C ASP A 630 11.85 27.13 -22.03
N MET A 631 11.42 26.39 -23.04
CA MET A 631 12.35 25.87 -24.04
C MET A 631 13.03 27.00 -24.85
N PRO A 632 14.34 26.85 -25.16
CA PRO A 632 15.07 27.82 -25.96
C PRO A 632 14.37 28.12 -27.29
N LYS A 633 14.39 29.38 -27.72
CA LYS A 633 13.76 29.81 -28.99
C LYS A 633 14.19 28.96 -30.19
N ARG A 634 15.45 28.48 -30.21
CA ARG A 634 15.96 27.57 -31.26
C ARG A 634 15.17 26.26 -31.36
N VAL A 635 14.72 25.71 -30.23
CA VAL A 635 13.95 24.45 -30.17
C VAL A 635 12.52 24.70 -30.64
N ARG A 636 11.93 25.83 -30.22
CA ARG A 636 10.58 26.23 -30.65
C ARG A 636 10.49 26.69 -32.11
N ALA A 637 11.63 26.95 -32.74
CA ALA A 637 11.75 27.23 -34.17
C ALA A 637 12.16 25.99 -34.99
N ASP A 638 12.43 24.85 -34.35
CA ASP A 638 12.69 23.59 -35.03
C ASP A 638 11.36 23.05 -35.59
N ARG A 639 11.26 23.08 -36.92
CA ARG A 639 10.07 22.67 -37.66
C ARG A 639 9.64 21.25 -37.34
N ASP A 640 10.57 20.30 -37.42
CA ASP A 640 10.25 18.89 -37.28
C ASP A 640 9.92 18.54 -35.82
N PHE A 641 10.55 19.20 -34.86
CA PHE A 641 10.23 19.07 -33.43
C PHE A 641 8.81 19.56 -33.17
N MET A 642 8.49 20.78 -33.60
CA MET A 642 7.16 21.36 -33.40
C MET A 642 6.07 20.58 -34.14
N LEU A 643 6.33 20.06 -35.34
CA LEU A 643 5.38 19.21 -36.06
C LEU A 643 4.99 17.96 -35.23
N ARG A 644 5.97 17.26 -34.64
CA ARG A 644 5.70 16.10 -33.76
C ARG A 644 4.95 16.49 -32.48
N VAL A 645 5.27 17.66 -31.93
CA VAL A 645 4.61 18.17 -30.72
C VAL A 645 3.13 18.50 -30.99
N VAL A 646 2.82 19.20 -32.09
CA VAL A 646 1.43 19.59 -32.40
C VAL A 646 0.55 18.41 -32.82
N GLN A 647 1.14 17.36 -33.42
CA GLN A 647 0.44 16.10 -33.71
C GLN A 647 -0.04 15.39 -32.43
N GLY A 648 0.65 15.57 -31.30
CA GLY A 648 0.23 15.05 -30.00
C GLY A 648 -0.67 16.02 -29.21
N ASN A 649 -0.48 17.33 -29.39
CA ASN A 649 -1.25 18.38 -28.72
C ASN A 649 -1.30 19.67 -29.56
N GLY A 650 -2.43 19.92 -30.22
CA GLY A 650 -2.64 21.06 -31.12
C GLY A 650 -2.49 22.43 -30.44
N PHE A 651 -2.73 22.53 -29.14
CA PHE A 651 -2.50 23.76 -28.37
C PHE A 651 -1.04 24.19 -28.30
N ALA A 652 -0.11 23.26 -28.52
CA ALA A 652 1.31 23.56 -28.51
C ALA A 652 1.72 24.55 -29.61
N LEU A 653 0.88 24.72 -30.64
CA LEU A 653 1.07 25.70 -31.71
C LEU A 653 1.24 27.13 -31.17
N LYS A 654 0.60 27.46 -30.04
CA LYS A 654 0.76 28.76 -29.36
C LYS A 654 2.23 29.09 -29.04
N TYR A 655 3.04 28.08 -28.75
CA TYR A 655 4.44 28.25 -28.36
C TYR A 655 5.41 28.22 -29.55
N ALA A 656 4.96 27.84 -30.74
CA ALA A 656 5.80 27.80 -31.94
C ALA A 656 6.33 29.19 -32.33
N SER A 657 7.45 29.24 -33.05
CA SER A 657 7.94 30.49 -33.62
C SER A 657 6.92 31.14 -34.56
N ALA A 658 7.05 32.44 -34.83
CA ALA A 658 6.12 33.14 -35.71
C ALA A 658 6.11 32.52 -37.13
N GLU A 659 7.28 32.09 -37.61
CA GLU A 659 7.44 31.44 -38.91
C GLU A 659 6.71 30.09 -38.97
N LEU A 660 6.80 29.27 -37.93
CA LEU A 660 6.12 27.98 -37.87
C LEU A 660 4.60 28.10 -37.69
N ARG A 661 4.12 29.23 -37.15
CA ARG A 661 2.69 29.55 -37.12
C ARG A 661 2.14 30.02 -38.47
N GLU A 662 2.97 30.11 -39.50
CA GLU A 662 2.56 30.30 -40.90
C GLU A 662 2.79 29.04 -41.76
N ASP A 663 3.43 28.00 -41.21
CA ASP A 663 3.68 26.74 -41.91
C ASP A 663 2.37 25.95 -42.07
N SER A 664 1.98 25.72 -43.32
CA SER A 664 0.71 25.09 -43.65
C SER A 664 0.59 23.66 -43.11
N GLU A 665 1.67 22.89 -43.06
CA GLU A 665 1.64 21.51 -42.56
C GLU A 665 1.46 21.49 -41.04
N ILE A 666 2.16 22.36 -40.31
CA ILE A 666 2.05 22.47 -38.85
C ILE A 666 0.68 23.00 -38.44
N ILE A 667 0.17 24.02 -39.12
CA ILE A 667 -1.17 24.58 -38.86
C ILE A 667 -2.23 23.49 -39.06
N LEU A 668 -2.19 22.77 -40.18
CA LEU A 668 -3.16 21.71 -40.45
C LEU A 668 -3.05 20.59 -39.42
N ALA A 669 -1.84 20.11 -39.11
CA ALA A 669 -1.63 19.08 -38.11
C ALA A 669 -2.17 19.49 -36.72
N ALA A 670 -1.97 20.74 -36.32
CA ALA A 670 -2.46 21.26 -35.05
C ALA A 670 -3.99 21.40 -35.03
N VAL A 671 -4.60 21.91 -36.11
CA VAL A 671 -6.05 22.11 -36.22
C VAL A 671 -6.82 20.80 -36.38
N ASP A 672 -6.23 19.82 -37.07
CA ASP A 672 -6.79 18.47 -37.20
C ASP A 672 -6.71 17.72 -35.85
N GLN A 673 -5.72 18.01 -35.01
CA GLN A 673 -5.64 17.50 -33.65
C GLN A 673 -6.63 18.21 -32.69
N ASP A 674 -6.65 19.55 -32.66
CA ASP A 674 -7.63 20.34 -31.92
C ASP A 674 -7.97 21.63 -32.68
N ARG A 675 -9.26 21.78 -33.04
CA ARG A 675 -9.76 22.93 -33.79
C ARG A 675 -9.50 24.27 -33.11
N ARG A 676 -9.39 24.30 -31.79
CA ARG A 676 -9.08 25.52 -31.01
C ARG A 676 -7.67 26.04 -31.27
N ALA A 677 -6.77 25.21 -31.84
CA ALA A 677 -5.45 25.64 -32.27
C ALA A 677 -5.50 26.77 -33.32
N SER A 678 -6.60 26.89 -34.08
CA SER A 678 -6.83 27.96 -35.05
C SER A 678 -6.86 29.37 -34.43
N GLU A 679 -7.08 29.50 -33.11
CA GLU A 679 -7.04 30.77 -32.40
C GLU A 679 -5.62 31.36 -32.30
N TYR A 680 -4.58 30.55 -32.47
CA TYR A 680 -3.18 30.96 -32.36
C TYR A 680 -2.51 31.30 -33.69
N VAL A 681 -3.27 31.23 -34.79
CA VAL A 681 -2.81 31.39 -36.16
C VAL A 681 -3.53 32.57 -36.82
N ASP A 682 -2.82 33.32 -37.67
CA ASP A 682 -3.46 34.36 -38.47
C ASP A 682 -4.51 33.77 -39.43
N ARG A 683 -5.67 34.45 -39.55
CA ARG A 683 -6.78 33.96 -40.40
C ARG A 683 -6.37 33.79 -41.86
N GLY A 684 -5.46 34.63 -42.36
CA GLY A 684 -4.90 34.50 -43.71
C GLY A 684 -3.97 33.30 -43.85
N ALA A 685 -3.15 33.01 -42.84
CA ALA A 685 -2.29 31.82 -42.83
C ALA A 685 -3.12 30.52 -42.80
N LEU A 686 -4.18 30.48 -41.97
CA LEU A 686 -5.10 29.35 -41.92
C LEU A 686 -5.83 29.11 -43.26
N ALA A 687 -6.30 30.18 -43.91
CA ALA A 687 -6.96 30.08 -45.22
C ALA A 687 -6.02 29.50 -46.30
N ARG A 688 -4.76 29.96 -46.34
CA ARG A 688 -3.74 29.43 -47.26
C ARG A 688 -3.43 27.95 -46.98
N ALA A 689 -3.37 27.56 -45.72
CA ALA A 689 -3.13 26.17 -45.33
C ALA A 689 -4.27 25.25 -45.79
N LEU A 690 -5.53 25.67 -45.60
CA LEU A 690 -6.70 24.92 -46.07
C LEU A 690 -6.77 24.82 -47.60
N GLU A 691 -6.49 25.91 -48.33
CA GLU A 691 -6.43 25.91 -49.79
C GLU A 691 -5.33 24.96 -50.32
N THR A 692 -4.19 24.90 -49.63
CA THR A 692 -3.09 23.97 -49.96
C THR A 692 -3.52 22.51 -49.77
N ARG A 693 -4.28 22.20 -48.71
CA ARG A 693 -4.84 20.85 -48.48
C ARG A 693 -5.82 20.46 -49.59
N GLU A 694 -6.72 21.35 -49.97
CA GLU A 694 -7.68 21.11 -51.06
C GLU A 694 -6.98 20.85 -52.40
N ARG A 695 -5.89 21.58 -52.70
CA ARG A 695 -5.07 21.37 -53.91
C ARG A 695 -4.28 20.06 -53.91
N LEU A 696 -3.92 19.52 -52.75
CA LEU A 696 -3.22 18.23 -52.63
C LEU A 696 -4.19 17.04 -52.66
N GLN A 697 -5.45 17.25 -52.32
CA GLN A 697 -6.51 16.23 -52.33
C GLN A 697 -7.23 16.12 -53.69
N ALA A 698 -7.23 17.19 -54.48
CA ALA A 698 -7.68 17.23 -55.88
C ALA A 698 -6.58 16.72 -56.83
#